data_AF-A0A0G4IAG9-F1
#
_entry.id   AF-A0A0G4IAG9-F1
#
_cell.length_a   1.000
_cell.length_b   1.000
_cell.length_c   1.000
_cell.angle_alpha   90.00
_cell.angle_beta   90.00
_cell.angle_gamma   90.00
#
_symmetry.space_group_name_H-M   'P 1'
#
loop_
_entity.id
_entity.type
_entity.pdbx_description
1 polymer ?
#
loop_
_entity_poly.entity_id
_entity_poly.type
_entity_poly.pdbx_seq_one_letter_code
_entity_poly.pdbx_strand_id
1 'polypeptide(L)'
;MTVTGEMPVEREPETKICLDHRKHLPESLIWKINENYYSSMAVEAFSKNVVPSFVTSNSRLARTYARVIFNFFRDWYKLPAADPNVPVAIVEAGAGHGRFSFLLLRALLRFQPYWKAAGLPERPFIYVFTDVAADNISTVCKKSELEQFIKDGWLDFALYDCNVKTAVLELKFAKTKIAPGTPIVAICNYVCDSLIADAYSVKEKKFSRACVSLYSPSKEIDGTHPDHVAKLSVRWEYASLPDTVTSPDAYREAGKGKGGEREMCRPQESADGKLTSGLPEAFFEDPYLVAVLREYGELLPQGSFLLPIGAIRMIRALLELSGGRFMMVVGDKAYRDDSEFKAVKDPHIALHGSMSFMCNLHAIKLYFKALGGFYLDTPYRDTFQVAVLFAFPEKASKAASVSAAQEAAVNVIRDAQEAALGGDKPPSCLGEDSFVNAVLAYREDEEDVAPDSLIAWHGAFQKLVTSSQPLDLKVLLSLLRYSGHDPDVFATFRQELSKQCMPPYANIRTMADIVQDLKRVGGNAYALRGAQDLVSERLASICMQMGKIEEAISFYKAAVEEAGTHGYAPSVSACVNLSQCLKSQGEPMEAIKYADMALKTDPSFTPAVQLRESLEMCRQPTKVAILGAGSWARREVASLFSTDPRVRIRAVFDFGQEDSETLADRVRTAVGETFGKERAKDLVEGLQVLSGEAGLNKLLENKEVEACVVDFPATLTARLLPRLFGSKKHVLTRSPVEFSADAATAVLNLYRPHAHEVVWHVLESWRHEDVFVEMCAMVGRLGTPISLSAHSHVPLPWSNSRKGMAKGSGTNLDQLAVQLTRLLSALSICLHGTCVELAASQGPLAKEGEGGKQNGPTPPPPSSVLSLTSIVRLKSIYSPVDVSGFVNVAFVQESAVAGWTDTKIDILCERGVVSAQSSYSSWSLKMSSGAVADSGFSGAGTHGAPGGSFREEKACQAAGNAVAHDNWLLAINRRRLRDAHAQNGTTAPSPSPPAQPAPSTLGASPPEANVDVSVQYSLHDSALLSGILMSADRAGTSMVFAYGQDTQREGTTGGAEGGAAAAVSDGGVGGNSFQAMTHAQHVNQTQHRRA
;
A
#
# COMPACT_ATOMS: atom_id res chain seq x y z
N MET A 1 -3.63 -14.10 30.15
CA MET A 1 -3.21 -12.72 30.51
C MET A 1 -1.71 -12.78 30.70
N THR A 2 -0.95 -11.86 30.09
CA THR A 2 0.49 -11.74 30.34
C THR A 2 0.68 -11.06 31.69
N VAL A 3 1.42 -11.68 32.62
CA VAL A 3 1.82 -11.01 33.86
C VAL A 3 3.06 -10.18 33.56
N THR A 4 2.87 -8.87 33.42
CA THR A 4 3.94 -7.88 33.31
C THR A 4 4.15 -7.20 34.66
N GLY A 5 5.33 -7.31 35.25
CA GLY A 5 5.62 -6.73 36.56
C GLY A 5 7.04 -7.00 37.06
N GLU A 6 7.26 -6.76 38.36
CA GLU A 6 8.49 -7.07 39.09
C GLU A 6 8.25 -8.29 39.99
N MET A 7 9.26 -9.15 40.18
CA MET A 7 9.17 -10.28 41.12
C MET A 7 9.01 -9.78 42.57
N PRO A 8 7.92 -10.13 43.29
CA PRO A 8 7.71 -9.66 44.65
C PRO A 8 8.80 -10.12 45.62
N VAL A 9 9.32 -9.19 46.42
CA VAL A 9 10.19 -9.51 47.56
C VAL A 9 9.34 -10.08 48.70
N GLU A 10 9.71 -11.27 49.18
CA GLU A 10 8.98 -11.98 50.23
C GLU A 10 9.18 -11.35 51.61
N ARG A 11 8.09 -11.24 52.38
CA ARG A 11 8.04 -10.61 53.70
C ARG A 11 7.54 -11.56 54.79
N GLU A 12 6.70 -12.53 54.44
CA GLU A 12 6.04 -13.48 55.34
C GLU A 12 6.34 -14.92 54.88
N PRO A 13 7.63 -15.33 54.77
CA PRO A 13 8.04 -16.57 54.12
C PRO A 13 7.47 -17.83 54.79
N GLU A 14 7.17 -17.78 56.09
CA GLU A 14 6.48 -18.81 56.86
C GLU A 14 5.03 -19.08 56.41
N THR A 15 4.42 -18.18 55.62
CA THR A 15 3.09 -18.38 55.04
C THR A 15 3.12 -19.14 53.70
N LYS A 16 4.31 -19.35 53.13
CA LYS A 16 4.50 -19.90 51.77
C LYS A 16 5.38 -21.15 51.76
N ILE A 17 5.36 -21.84 50.62
CA ILE A 17 6.20 -23.02 50.38
C ILE A 17 7.50 -22.57 49.73
N CYS A 18 8.60 -22.80 50.42
CA CYS A 18 9.96 -22.57 49.93
C CYS A 18 10.32 -23.64 48.89
N LEU A 19 10.54 -23.23 47.64
CA LEU A 19 10.98 -24.09 46.53
C LEU A 19 12.51 -24.20 46.49
N ASP A 20 13.20 -23.07 46.71
CA ASP A 20 14.64 -22.99 46.95
C ASP A 20 14.88 -22.26 48.26
N HIS A 21 15.76 -22.80 49.11
CA HIS A 21 16.26 -22.09 50.29
C HIS A 21 17.73 -21.73 50.12
N ARG A 22 18.04 -20.43 50.27
CA ARG A 22 19.39 -19.82 50.23
C ARG A 22 20.33 -20.37 49.14
N LYS A 23 19.82 -20.58 47.92
CA LYS A 23 20.67 -20.92 46.76
C LYS A 23 21.47 -19.70 46.34
N HIS A 24 22.72 -19.88 45.94
CA HIS A 24 23.35 -18.83 45.15
C HIS A 24 22.62 -18.67 43.81
N LEU A 25 22.59 -17.45 43.27
CA LEU A 25 21.73 -17.16 42.12
C LEU A 25 21.93 -18.13 40.94
N PRO A 26 23.17 -18.50 40.51
CA PRO A 26 23.39 -19.47 39.42
C PRO A 26 22.90 -20.90 39.69
N GLU A 27 22.58 -21.24 40.94
CA GLU A 27 22.18 -22.58 41.39
C GLU A 27 20.66 -22.67 41.64
N SER A 28 19.92 -21.57 41.47
CA SER A 28 18.48 -21.52 41.73
C SER A 28 17.64 -22.07 40.58
N LEU A 29 16.53 -22.70 40.95
CA LEU A 29 15.42 -23.10 40.10
C LEU A 29 14.91 -21.97 39.19
N ILE A 30 15.13 -20.69 39.54
CA ILE A 30 14.86 -19.53 38.66
C ILE A 30 15.41 -19.78 37.25
N TRP A 31 16.66 -20.23 37.11
CA TRP A 31 17.25 -20.48 35.79
C TRP A 31 16.67 -21.71 35.11
N LYS A 32 16.30 -22.76 35.87
CA LYS A 32 15.68 -23.95 35.28
C LYS A 32 14.25 -23.70 34.80
N ILE A 33 13.49 -22.88 35.53
CA ILE A 33 12.17 -22.39 35.11
C ILE A 33 12.31 -21.54 33.82
N ASN A 34 13.34 -20.70 33.72
CA ASN A 34 13.58 -19.87 32.53
C ASN A 34 14.05 -20.71 31.33
N GLU A 35 14.97 -21.66 31.54
CA GLU A 35 15.42 -22.63 30.53
C GLU A 35 14.25 -23.46 30.01
N ASN A 36 13.39 -23.96 30.91
CA ASN A 36 12.16 -24.67 30.57
C ASN A 36 11.16 -23.76 29.82
N TYR A 37 11.07 -22.47 30.16
CA TYR A 37 10.24 -21.51 29.42
C TYR A 37 10.73 -21.40 27.98
N TYR A 38 11.98 -21.00 27.74
CA TYR A 38 12.50 -20.82 26.39
C TYR A 38 12.57 -22.14 25.59
N SER A 39 12.78 -23.29 26.24
CA SER A 39 12.80 -24.60 25.57
C SER A 39 11.42 -25.13 25.19
N SER A 40 10.36 -24.75 25.91
CA SER A 40 8.96 -25.14 25.61
C SER A 40 8.19 -24.08 24.82
N MET A 41 8.64 -22.82 24.86
CA MET A 41 8.05 -21.72 24.11
C MET A 41 8.55 -21.70 22.66
N ALA A 42 7.88 -22.51 21.84
CA ALA A 42 7.90 -22.36 20.39
C ALA A 42 7.46 -20.94 19.94
N VAL A 43 7.65 -20.66 18.66
CA VAL A 43 7.36 -19.38 17.95
C VAL A 43 6.00 -18.73 18.30
N GLU A 44 5.02 -19.49 18.81
CA GLU A 44 3.76 -18.96 19.36
C GLU A 44 3.92 -17.89 20.45
N ALA A 45 5.00 -17.87 21.23
CA ALA A 45 5.26 -16.79 22.20
C ALA A 45 5.33 -15.42 21.51
N PHE A 46 6.07 -15.38 20.39
CA PHE A 46 6.30 -14.16 19.62
C PHE A 46 5.11 -13.80 18.73
N SER A 47 4.41 -14.78 18.13
CA SER A 47 3.22 -14.52 17.31
C SER A 47 2.05 -13.96 18.14
N LYS A 48 1.94 -14.34 19.41
CA LYS A 48 0.96 -13.78 20.37
C LYS A 48 1.36 -12.40 20.92
N ASN A 49 2.48 -11.83 20.48
CA ASN A 49 2.99 -10.52 20.91
C ASN A 49 3.20 -10.40 22.44
N VAL A 50 3.58 -11.52 23.08
CA VAL A 50 3.87 -11.59 24.52
C VAL A 50 5.19 -10.88 24.85
N VAL A 51 6.20 -11.06 23.99
CA VAL A 51 7.51 -10.40 24.09
C VAL A 51 7.62 -9.32 23.00
N PRO A 52 7.84 -8.03 23.32
CA PRO A 52 7.97 -6.97 22.31
C PRO A 52 9.29 -7.06 21.53
N SER A 53 9.27 -7.55 20.30
CA SER A 53 10.48 -7.76 19.49
C SER A 53 10.85 -6.63 18.52
N PHE A 54 10.02 -5.59 18.33
CA PHE A 54 10.33 -4.49 17.39
C PHE A 54 11.65 -3.76 17.72
N VAL A 55 11.99 -3.63 19.00
CA VAL A 55 13.26 -3.08 19.48
C VAL A 55 14.48 -3.83 18.93
N THR A 56 14.45 -5.17 18.94
CA THR A 56 15.56 -6.02 18.47
C THR A 56 15.44 -6.51 17.02
N SER A 57 14.27 -6.37 16.39
CA SER A 57 13.94 -6.97 15.07
C SER A 57 13.44 -5.96 14.02
N ASN A 58 13.94 -4.73 14.01
CA ASN A 58 13.58 -3.70 13.02
C ASN A 58 14.62 -3.49 11.91
N SER A 59 14.17 -2.92 10.80
CA SER A 59 14.94 -2.71 9.58
C SER A 59 16.03 -1.63 9.68
N ARG A 60 15.99 -0.72 10.69
CA ARG A 60 17.06 0.25 10.95
C ARG A 60 18.24 -0.44 11.63
N LEU A 61 18.01 -1.12 12.75
CA LEU A 61 19.03 -1.84 13.52
C LEU A 61 19.78 -2.85 12.64
N ALA A 62 19.05 -3.67 11.86
CA ALA A 62 19.64 -4.63 10.93
C ALA A 62 20.50 -3.97 9.84
N ARG A 63 20.15 -2.75 9.40
CA ARG A 63 20.94 -1.98 8.43
C ARG A 63 22.16 -1.31 9.03
N THR A 64 22.14 -0.95 10.32
CA THR A 64 23.32 -0.47 11.02
C THR A 64 24.29 -1.60 11.31
N TYR A 65 23.84 -2.72 11.88
CA TYR A 65 24.68 -3.88 12.14
C TYR A 65 25.34 -4.37 10.83
N ALA A 66 24.61 -4.40 9.72
CA ALA A 66 25.18 -4.72 8.40
C ALA A 66 26.30 -3.76 7.95
N ARG A 67 26.21 -2.46 8.28
CA ARG A 67 27.26 -1.47 7.98
C ARG A 67 28.51 -1.68 8.84
N VAL A 68 28.35 -1.91 10.14
CA VAL A 68 29.49 -2.19 11.03
C VAL A 68 30.17 -3.50 10.61
N ILE A 69 29.40 -4.56 10.37
CA ILE A 69 29.91 -5.89 9.96
C ILE A 69 30.57 -5.85 8.56
N PHE A 70 29.97 -5.17 7.58
CA PHE A 70 30.60 -4.99 6.26
C PHE A 70 31.93 -4.24 6.35
N ASN A 71 32.02 -3.21 7.19
CA ASN A 71 33.25 -2.47 7.39
C ASN A 71 34.29 -3.25 8.22
N PHE A 72 33.85 -4.07 9.19
CA PHE A 72 34.71 -5.07 9.83
C PHE A 72 35.32 -6.03 8.80
N PHE A 73 34.55 -6.55 7.84
CA PHE A 73 35.12 -7.36 6.74
C PHE A 73 36.17 -6.59 5.94
N ARG A 74 35.90 -5.30 5.64
CA ARG A 74 36.84 -4.42 4.94
C ARG A 74 38.14 -4.22 5.71
N ASP A 75 38.19 -4.39 7.02
CA ASP A 75 39.41 -4.30 7.81
C ASP A 75 40.04 -5.68 8.05
N TRP A 76 39.26 -6.65 8.53
CA TRP A 76 39.67 -8.03 8.75
C TRP A 76 40.40 -8.64 7.54
N TYR A 77 39.83 -8.57 6.34
CA TYR A 77 40.43 -9.17 5.14
C TYR A 77 41.67 -8.41 4.59
N LYS A 78 42.08 -7.29 5.20
CA LYS A 78 43.39 -6.67 4.96
C LYS A 78 44.49 -7.19 5.90
N LEU A 79 44.13 -7.78 7.03
CA LEU A 79 45.10 -8.21 8.04
C LEU A 79 45.85 -9.49 7.60
N PRO A 80 47.16 -9.62 7.85
CA PRO A 80 47.94 -10.81 7.47
C PRO A 80 47.44 -12.13 8.08
N ALA A 81 46.63 -12.06 9.14
CA ALA A 81 46.01 -13.20 9.81
C ALA A 81 44.82 -13.80 9.03
N ALA A 82 44.25 -13.07 8.07
CA ALA A 82 43.04 -13.49 7.36
C ALA A 82 43.32 -14.54 6.27
N ASP A 83 42.39 -15.48 6.11
CA ASP A 83 42.35 -16.35 4.93
C ASP A 83 41.13 -15.99 4.06
N PRO A 84 41.30 -15.51 2.82
CA PRO A 84 40.19 -15.30 1.90
C PRO A 84 39.35 -16.56 1.60
N ASN A 85 39.86 -17.76 1.92
CA ASN A 85 39.14 -19.03 1.78
C ASN A 85 38.32 -19.42 3.01
N VAL A 86 38.48 -18.73 4.15
CA VAL A 86 37.76 -19.00 5.40
C VAL A 86 36.75 -17.86 5.63
N PRO A 87 35.44 -18.09 5.40
CA PRO A 87 34.43 -17.06 5.66
C PRO A 87 34.34 -16.75 7.16
N VAL A 88 33.95 -15.53 7.49
CA VAL A 88 33.59 -15.16 8.87
C VAL A 88 32.26 -15.85 9.22
N ALA A 89 32.20 -16.54 10.36
CA ALA A 89 30.94 -17.06 10.88
C ALA A 89 30.20 -15.96 11.65
N ILE A 90 29.08 -15.47 11.11
CA ILE A 90 28.15 -14.61 11.86
C ILE A 90 27.26 -15.55 12.67
N VAL A 91 27.35 -15.50 13.99
CA VAL A 91 26.60 -16.37 14.90
C VAL A 91 25.56 -15.54 15.64
N GLU A 92 24.28 -15.70 15.28
CA GLU A 92 23.18 -15.05 16.00
C GLU A 92 22.75 -15.93 17.17
N ALA A 93 23.07 -15.49 18.38
CA ALA A 93 22.64 -16.13 19.62
C ALA A 93 21.18 -15.78 19.92
N GLY A 94 20.37 -16.77 20.31
CA GLY A 94 18.97 -16.57 20.69
C GLY A 94 18.08 -16.02 19.56
N ALA A 95 18.34 -16.44 18.31
CA ALA A 95 17.74 -15.85 17.11
C ALA A 95 16.20 -16.01 17.01
N GLY A 96 15.58 -16.88 17.82
CA GLY A 96 14.17 -16.87 18.15
C GLY A 96 13.25 -17.04 16.93
N HIS A 97 12.58 -15.95 16.53
CA HIS A 97 11.64 -15.97 15.41
C HIS A 97 12.27 -15.60 14.04
N GLY A 98 13.58 -15.34 13.95
CA GLY A 98 14.33 -15.22 12.68
C GLY A 98 14.10 -13.96 11.84
N ARG A 99 13.32 -12.98 12.33
CA ARG A 99 13.07 -11.72 11.60
C ARG A 99 14.33 -10.86 11.52
N PHE A 100 15.11 -10.78 12.61
CA PHE A 100 16.36 -10.04 12.59
C PHE A 100 17.38 -10.70 11.64
N SER A 101 17.51 -12.03 11.69
CA SER A 101 18.27 -12.84 10.72
C SER A 101 17.93 -12.49 9.27
N PHE A 102 16.64 -12.51 8.91
CA PHE A 102 16.14 -12.15 7.57
C PHE A 102 16.51 -10.71 7.16
N LEU A 103 16.26 -9.74 8.04
CA LEU A 103 16.52 -8.33 7.77
C LEU A 103 18.03 -8.05 7.65
N LEU A 104 18.86 -8.68 8.49
CA LEU A 104 20.31 -8.52 8.51
C LEU A 104 20.96 -9.22 7.31
N LEU A 105 20.58 -10.45 6.96
CA LEU A 105 21.03 -11.12 5.73
C LEU A 105 20.77 -10.25 4.50
N ARG A 106 19.55 -9.70 4.37
CA ARG A 106 19.19 -8.80 3.28
C ARG A 106 19.93 -7.46 3.33
N ALA A 107 20.27 -6.95 4.52
CA ALA A 107 21.07 -5.74 4.66
C ALA A 107 22.55 -5.97 4.29
N LEU A 108 23.13 -7.13 4.65
CA LEU A 108 24.49 -7.54 4.29
C LEU A 108 24.64 -7.78 2.78
N LEU A 109 23.71 -8.52 2.17
CA LEU A 109 23.74 -8.85 0.74
C LEU A 109 23.56 -7.63 -0.17
N ARG A 110 23.01 -6.51 0.33
CA ARG A 110 23.03 -5.22 -0.41
C ARG A 110 24.43 -4.66 -0.64
N PHE A 111 25.45 -5.14 0.06
CA PHE A 111 26.85 -4.81 -0.21
C PHE A 111 27.52 -5.72 -1.26
N GLN A 112 26.89 -6.82 -1.65
CA GLN A 112 27.45 -7.81 -2.60
C GLN A 112 28.00 -7.21 -3.91
N PRO A 113 27.34 -6.23 -4.57
CA PRO A 113 27.89 -5.60 -5.77
C PRO A 113 29.23 -4.87 -5.58
N TYR A 114 29.59 -4.55 -4.33
CA TYR A 114 30.79 -3.78 -3.98
C TYR A 114 31.91 -4.63 -3.39
N TRP A 115 31.66 -5.89 -3.00
CA TRP A 115 32.64 -6.75 -2.31
C TRP A 115 33.96 -6.87 -3.06
N LYS A 116 33.91 -7.13 -4.39
CA LYS A 116 35.10 -7.20 -5.24
C LYS A 116 35.90 -5.88 -5.29
N ALA A 117 35.21 -4.74 -5.30
CA ALA A 117 35.85 -3.42 -5.27
C ALA A 117 36.38 -3.05 -3.88
N ALA A 118 35.82 -3.65 -2.83
CA ALA A 118 36.24 -3.50 -1.44
C ALA A 118 37.36 -4.48 -1.01
N GLY A 119 37.82 -5.35 -1.91
CA GLY A 119 38.88 -6.33 -1.64
C GLY A 119 38.42 -7.59 -0.90
N LEU A 120 37.10 -7.84 -0.82
CA LEU A 120 36.53 -9.00 -0.13
C LEU A 120 36.46 -10.23 -1.05
N PRO A 121 36.56 -11.46 -0.51
CA PRO A 121 36.28 -12.68 -1.27
C PRO A 121 34.80 -12.78 -1.67
N GLU A 122 34.48 -13.68 -2.62
CA GLU A 122 33.10 -13.84 -3.13
C GLU A 122 32.11 -14.37 -2.08
N ARG A 123 32.60 -15.07 -1.05
CA ARG A 123 31.85 -15.50 0.13
C ARG A 123 32.57 -15.03 1.41
N PRO A 124 32.39 -13.78 1.85
CA PRO A 124 33.10 -13.23 3.01
C PRO A 124 32.53 -13.69 4.36
N PHE A 125 31.33 -14.27 4.38
CA PHE A 125 30.70 -14.80 5.59
C PHE A 125 29.82 -16.04 5.32
N ILE A 126 29.51 -16.76 6.40
CA ILE A 126 28.36 -17.66 6.54
C ILE A 126 27.55 -17.18 7.74
N TYR A 127 26.22 -17.11 7.60
CA TYR A 127 25.32 -16.77 8.70
C TYR A 127 24.84 -18.06 9.38
N VAL A 128 24.92 -18.11 10.71
CA VAL A 128 24.49 -19.24 11.52
C VAL A 128 23.42 -18.74 12.49
N PHE A 129 22.17 -19.07 12.19
CA PHE A 129 21.06 -18.92 13.14
C PHE A 129 21.28 -19.90 14.30
N THR A 130 21.28 -19.43 15.54
CA THR A 130 21.35 -20.33 16.71
C THR A 130 20.30 -20.02 17.76
N ASP A 131 19.82 -21.09 18.39
CA ASP A 131 18.81 -21.06 19.45
C ASP A 131 19.03 -22.29 20.36
N VAL A 132 18.55 -22.21 21.60
CA VAL A 132 18.46 -23.35 22.52
C VAL A 132 17.22 -24.20 22.23
N ALA A 133 16.15 -23.57 21.71
CA ALA A 133 14.92 -24.25 21.34
C ALA A 133 15.06 -24.94 19.97
N ALA A 134 15.15 -26.27 19.99
CA ALA A 134 15.17 -27.08 18.77
C ALA A 134 13.96 -26.83 17.86
N ASP A 135 12.80 -26.44 18.42
CA ASP A 135 11.59 -26.13 17.66
C ASP A 135 11.59 -24.76 16.98
N ASN A 136 12.31 -23.76 17.51
CA ASN A 136 12.57 -22.54 16.74
C ASN A 136 13.41 -22.87 15.51
N ILE A 137 14.47 -23.68 15.66
CA ILE A 137 15.29 -24.18 14.54
C ILE A 137 14.49 -25.11 13.61
N SER A 138 13.51 -25.87 14.11
CA SER A 138 12.66 -26.77 13.31
C SER A 138 11.57 -26.01 12.55
N THR A 139 11.18 -24.83 13.01
CA THR A 139 10.12 -23.97 12.42
C THR A 139 10.70 -22.91 11.50
N VAL A 140 11.66 -22.10 11.98
CA VAL A 140 12.25 -20.97 11.22
C VAL A 140 12.97 -21.46 9.97
N CYS A 141 13.62 -22.64 9.98
CA CYS A 141 14.28 -23.17 8.78
C CYS A 141 13.31 -23.62 7.66
N LYS A 142 11.98 -23.50 7.86
CA LYS A 142 10.93 -23.78 6.86
C LYS A 142 10.27 -22.50 6.32
N LYS A 143 10.71 -21.32 6.79
CA LYS A 143 10.19 -20.02 6.34
C LYS A 143 10.59 -19.75 4.88
N SER A 144 9.61 -19.44 4.03
CA SER A 144 9.86 -19.12 2.62
C SER A 144 10.72 -17.86 2.47
N GLU A 145 10.58 -16.91 3.39
CA GLU A 145 11.41 -15.69 3.49
C GLU A 145 12.91 -16.00 3.68
N LEU A 146 13.27 -17.19 4.18
CA LEU A 146 14.65 -17.63 4.42
C LEU A 146 15.14 -18.71 3.43
N GLU A 147 14.24 -19.34 2.67
CA GLU A 147 14.53 -20.52 1.86
C GLU A 147 15.66 -20.26 0.83
N GLN A 148 15.67 -19.08 0.21
CA GLN A 148 16.68 -18.71 -0.77
C GLN A 148 18.09 -18.53 -0.14
N PHE A 149 18.19 -17.98 1.07
CA PHE A 149 19.48 -17.84 1.77
C PHE A 149 20.06 -19.20 2.18
N ILE A 150 19.21 -20.18 2.46
CA ILE A 150 19.61 -21.56 2.72
C ILE A 150 20.11 -22.21 1.41
N LYS A 151 19.34 -22.11 0.32
CA LYS A 151 19.70 -22.63 -1.02
C LYS A 151 21.03 -22.08 -1.54
N ASP A 152 21.25 -20.77 -1.38
CA ASP A 152 22.47 -20.10 -1.83
C ASP A 152 23.67 -20.30 -0.89
N GLY A 153 23.48 -20.94 0.27
CA GLY A 153 24.54 -21.15 1.27
C GLY A 153 25.00 -19.87 1.96
N TRP A 154 24.08 -18.92 2.19
CA TRP A 154 24.30 -17.73 3.03
C TRP A 154 23.84 -17.93 4.47
N LEU A 155 22.92 -18.87 4.71
CA LEU A 155 22.32 -19.17 6.00
C LEU A 155 22.33 -20.67 6.29
N ASP A 156 22.82 -21.05 7.46
CA ASP A 156 22.64 -22.36 8.08
C ASP A 156 22.18 -22.19 9.54
N PHE A 157 21.88 -23.30 10.22
CA PHE A 157 21.29 -23.34 11.56
C PHE A 157 22.08 -24.30 12.46
N ALA A 158 22.29 -23.94 13.72
CA ALA A 158 22.87 -24.84 14.74
C ALA A 158 22.14 -24.71 16.08
N LEU A 159 22.03 -25.80 16.83
CA LEU A 159 21.52 -25.80 18.20
C LEU A 159 22.63 -25.29 19.14
N TYR A 160 22.34 -24.29 19.98
CA TYR A 160 23.32 -23.72 20.89
C TYR A 160 22.67 -23.12 22.14
N ASP A 161 22.91 -23.75 23.30
CA ASP A 161 22.70 -23.10 24.60
C ASP A 161 23.90 -22.20 24.90
N CYS A 162 23.65 -20.91 25.09
CA CYS A 162 24.70 -19.94 25.39
C CYS A 162 25.26 -20.08 26.83
N ASN A 163 24.65 -20.90 27.70
CA ASN A 163 25.14 -21.15 29.05
C ASN A 163 26.18 -22.28 29.16
N VAL A 164 26.45 -23.04 28.08
CA VAL A 164 27.49 -24.09 28.08
C VAL A 164 28.91 -23.52 27.98
N LYS A 165 29.88 -24.27 28.50
CA LYS A 165 31.30 -23.86 28.54
C LYS A 165 32.04 -23.94 27.20
N THR A 166 31.52 -24.67 26.21
CA THR A 166 32.22 -24.97 24.93
C THR A 166 31.25 -24.93 23.76
N ALA A 167 31.56 -24.15 22.71
CA ALA A 167 30.69 -24.00 21.54
C ALA A 167 30.98 -25.10 20.49
N VAL A 168 29.95 -25.88 20.14
CA VAL A 168 30.02 -26.91 19.10
C VAL A 168 28.88 -26.68 18.11
N LEU A 169 29.11 -25.79 17.13
CA LEU A 169 28.10 -25.39 16.16
C LEU A 169 28.03 -26.41 15.01
N GLU A 170 27.14 -27.40 15.15
CA GLU A 170 26.84 -28.39 14.11
C GLU A 170 25.81 -27.85 13.12
N LEU A 171 26.20 -27.73 11.85
CA LEU A 171 25.43 -27.07 10.81
C LEU A 171 24.37 -28.00 10.20
N LYS A 172 23.10 -27.60 10.33
CA LYS A 172 21.92 -28.38 9.97
C LYS A 172 21.84 -28.75 8.49
N PHE A 173 22.25 -27.86 7.58
CA PHE A 173 22.17 -28.08 6.14
C PHE A 173 23.51 -28.54 5.54
N ALA A 174 24.63 -27.90 5.89
CA ALA A 174 25.97 -28.25 5.42
C ALA A 174 26.50 -29.60 5.97
N LYS A 175 25.94 -30.10 7.08
CA LYS A 175 26.36 -31.35 7.77
C LYS A 175 27.81 -31.37 8.25
N THR A 176 28.40 -30.19 8.42
CA THR A 176 29.73 -29.96 8.97
C THR A 176 29.62 -29.28 10.35
N LYS A 177 30.76 -29.03 11.01
CA LYS A 177 30.83 -28.14 12.17
C LYS A 177 31.58 -26.87 11.77
N ILE A 178 31.31 -25.74 12.42
CA ILE A 178 32.19 -24.58 12.34
C ILE A 178 33.59 -25.00 12.80
N ALA A 179 34.60 -24.76 11.97
CA ALA A 179 35.96 -25.22 12.23
C ALA A 179 36.62 -24.35 13.32
N PRO A 180 37.30 -24.95 14.31
CA PRO A 180 38.10 -24.19 15.27
C PRO A 180 39.09 -23.25 14.58
N GLY A 181 39.08 -21.99 14.98
CA GLY A 181 39.85 -20.91 14.39
C GLY A 181 39.13 -20.07 13.33
N THR A 182 37.89 -20.42 12.93
CA THR A 182 37.05 -19.61 12.04
C THR A 182 36.74 -18.27 12.71
N PRO A 183 37.02 -17.10 12.10
CA PRO A 183 36.68 -15.81 12.71
C PRO A 183 35.17 -15.71 12.98
N ILE A 184 34.77 -15.20 14.16
CA ILE A 184 33.36 -15.11 14.57
C ILE A 184 32.94 -13.66 14.78
N VAL A 185 31.76 -13.33 14.26
CA VAL A 185 30.96 -12.16 14.65
C VAL A 185 29.74 -12.68 15.40
N ALA A 186 29.74 -12.58 16.73
CA ALA A 186 28.56 -12.89 17.54
C ALA A 186 27.55 -11.74 17.51
N ILE A 187 26.27 -12.08 17.50
CA ILE A 187 25.15 -11.14 17.60
C ILE A 187 24.25 -11.60 18.74
N CYS A 188 24.02 -10.71 19.72
CA CYS A 188 23.36 -11.02 20.98
C CYS A 188 22.33 -9.92 21.31
N ASN A 189 21.13 -10.03 20.75
CA ASN A 189 20.05 -9.04 20.92
C ASN A 189 18.96 -9.59 21.88
N TYR A 190 18.77 -9.00 23.06
CA TYR A 190 17.94 -9.56 24.16
C TYR A 190 18.25 -11.03 24.44
N VAL A 191 19.47 -11.25 24.94
CA VAL A 191 19.95 -12.57 25.36
C VAL A 191 20.68 -12.46 26.69
N CYS A 192 21.51 -11.42 26.88
CA CYS A 192 22.35 -11.30 28.07
C CYS A 192 21.53 -10.92 29.33
N ASP A 193 20.31 -10.42 29.16
CA ASP A 193 19.29 -10.27 30.22
C ASP A 193 18.72 -11.61 30.74
N SER A 194 18.85 -12.67 29.94
CA SER A 194 18.17 -13.97 30.13
C SER A 194 19.12 -15.14 30.39
N LEU A 195 20.43 -14.96 30.21
CA LEU A 195 21.47 -15.94 30.56
C LEU A 195 21.82 -15.91 32.06
N ILE A 196 22.39 -17.02 32.56
CA ILE A 196 22.69 -17.21 33.99
C ILE A 196 23.53 -16.05 34.54
N ALA A 197 23.03 -15.38 35.57
CA ALA A 197 23.72 -14.34 36.33
C ALA A 197 24.01 -14.79 37.77
N ASP A 198 25.04 -14.18 38.37
CA ASP A 198 25.35 -14.27 39.79
C ASP A 198 25.27 -12.88 40.43
N ALA A 199 25.03 -12.79 41.73
CA ALA A 199 24.71 -11.52 42.39
C ALA A 199 25.71 -11.19 43.50
N TYR A 200 26.29 -9.99 43.44
CA TYR A 200 27.32 -9.52 44.36
C TYR A 200 26.98 -8.14 44.92
N SER A 201 27.47 -7.87 46.12
CA SER A 201 27.60 -6.52 46.67
C SER A 201 29.03 -6.28 47.13
N VAL A 202 29.42 -5.01 47.13
CA VAL A 202 30.73 -4.56 47.60
C VAL A 202 30.54 -3.37 48.54
N LYS A 203 31.38 -3.29 49.58
CA LYS A 203 31.49 -2.13 50.46
C LYS A 203 32.90 -2.05 51.02
N GLU A 204 33.55 -0.90 50.90
CA GLU A 204 34.91 -0.68 51.44
C GLU A 204 35.90 -1.76 50.93
N LYS A 205 35.80 -2.09 49.62
CA LYS A 205 36.48 -3.19 48.90
C LYS A 205 36.15 -4.63 49.34
N LYS A 206 35.32 -4.82 50.36
CA LYS A 206 34.88 -6.14 50.83
C LYS A 206 33.66 -6.59 50.06
N PHE A 207 33.70 -7.82 49.54
CA PHE A 207 32.62 -8.39 48.74
C PHE A 207 31.72 -9.28 49.59
N SER A 208 30.44 -9.30 49.24
CA SER A 208 29.47 -10.31 49.66
C SER A 208 28.76 -10.88 48.44
N ARG A 209 28.49 -12.18 48.45
CA ARG A 209 27.71 -12.87 47.42
C ARG A 209 26.28 -13.07 47.91
N ALA A 210 25.31 -12.88 47.03
CA ALA A 210 23.91 -13.11 47.37
C ALA A 210 23.54 -14.60 47.30
N CYS A 211 22.58 -14.96 48.14
CA CYS A 211 21.72 -16.12 47.99
C CYS A 211 20.29 -15.63 47.77
N VAL A 212 19.53 -16.36 46.97
CA VAL A 212 18.09 -16.22 46.77
C VAL A 212 17.37 -17.40 47.42
N SER A 213 16.24 -17.12 48.08
CA SER A 213 15.23 -18.13 48.41
C SER A 213 13.98 -17.86 47.58
N LEU A 214 13.39 -18.90 47.01
CA LEU A 214 12.24 -18.84 46.11
C LEU A 214 11.00 -19.43 46.79
N TYR A 215 9.87 -18.73 46.72
CA TYR A 215 8.63 -19.12 47.41
C TYR A 215 7.43 -19.15 46.46
N SER A 216 6.55 -20.14 46.62
CA SER A 216 5.22 -20.21 46.01
C SER A 216 4.11 -20.20 47.09
N PRO A 217 2.94 -19.58 46.83
CA PRO A 217 1.76 -19.75 47.68
C PRO A 217 1.14 -21.16 47.65
N SER A 218 1.56 -22.05 46.75
CA SER A 218 1.00 -23.39 46.58
C SER A 218 2.07 -24.49 46.47
N LYS A 219 1.68 -25.74 46.77
CA LYS A 219 2.56 -26.90 46.58
C LYS A 219 2.48 -27.34 45.11
N GLU A 220 3.43 -26.87 44.32
CA GLU A 220 3.48 -27.21 42.90
C GLU A 220 3.80 -28.69 42.66
N ILE A 221 3.30 -29.24 41.55
CA ILE A 221 3.53 -30.64 41.15
C ILE A 221 4.91 -30.80 40.50
N ASP A 222 5.31 -29.80 39.70
CA ASP A 222 6.65 -29.63 39.15
C ASP A 222 7.09 -28.17 39.40
N GLY A 223 7.96 -27.96 40.38
CA GLY A 223 8.49 -26.63 40.71
C GLY A 223 9.34 -25.97 39.61
N THR A 224 9.59 -26.66 38.49
CA THR A 224 10.30 -26.13 37.31
C THR A 224 9.38 -25.72 36.16
N HIS A 225 8.05 -25.88 36.29
CA HIS A 225 7.11 -25.55 35.21
C HIS A 225 6.94 -24.03 35.02
N PRO A 226 6.94 -23.49 33.78
CA PRO A 226 6.96 -22.03 33.57
C PRO A 226 5.74 -21.25 34.07
N ASP A 227 4.56 -21.86 34.10
CA ASP A 227 3.32 -21.20 34.58
C ASP A 227 3.39 -20.72 36.04
N HIS A 228 4.37 -21.20 36.83
CA HIS A 228 4.55 -20.75 38.21
C HIS A 228 5.08 -19.32 38.31
N VAL A 229 5.82 -18.81 37.31
CA VAL A 229 6.50 -17.49 37.33
C VAL A 229 5.60 -16.35 37.82
N ALA A 230 4.33 -16.35 37.40
CA ALA A 230 3.32 -15.37 37.77
C ALA A 230 2.95 -15.30 39.27
N LYS A 231 3.34 -16.29 40.08
CA LYS A 231 2.98 -16.45 41.51
C LYS A 231 4.19 -16.49 42.44
N LEU A 232 5.40 -16.51 41.88
CA LEU A 232 6.62 -16.64 42.66
C LEU A 232 6.94 -15.36 43.44
N SER A 233 7.84 -15.50 44.40
CA SER A 233 8.32 -14.43 45.27
C SER A 233 9.71 -14.80 45.78
N VAL A 234 10.59 -13.81 45.95
CA VAL A 234 12.02 -14.03 46.25
C VAL A 234 12.46 -13.32 47.52
N ARG A 235 13.43 -13.90 48.23
CA ARG A 235 14.13 -13.26 49.35
C ARG A 235 15.62 -13.33 49.14
N TRP A 236 16.31 -12.20 49.25
CA TRP A 236 17.75 -12.10 49.10
C TRP A 236 18.45 -12.05 50.47
N GLU A 237 19.57 -12.75 50.59
CA GLU A 237 20.45 -12.72 51.77
C GLU A 237 21.91 -12.69 51.30
N TYR A 238 22.78 -11.91 51.95
CA TYR A 238 24.16 -11.71 51.51
C TYR A 238 25.16 -12.33 52.49
N ALA A 239 26.10 -13.13 51.97
CA ALA A 239 27.18 -13.75 52.72
C ALA A 239 28.52 -13.10 52.36
N SER A 240 29.30 -12.67 53.37
CA SER A 240 30.64 -12.10 53.15
C SER A 240 31.57 -13.12 52.51
N LEU A 241 32.38 -12.65 51.57
CA LEU A 241 33.47 -13.43 50.97
C LEU A 241 34.79 -13.11 51.69
N PRO A 242 35.82 -13.96 51.56
CA PRO A 242 37.16 -13.67 52.04
C PRO A 242 37.78 -12.45 51.31
N ASP A 243 38.59 -11.65 52.02
CA ASP A 243 39.29 -10.49 51.43
C ASP A 243 40.23 -10.87 50.25
N THR A 244 40.60 -12.15 50.11
CA THR A 244 41.41 -12.68 48.99
C THR A 244 40.63 -12.85 47.67
N VAL A 245 39.32 -12.64 47.64
CA VAL A 245 38.44 -12.97 46.50
C VAL A 245 38.76 -12.23 45.19
N THR A 246 39.46 -11.09 45.23
CA THR A 246 39.94 -10.34 44.05
C THR A 246 41.43 -10.57 43.73
N SER A 247 42.13 -11.41 44.53
CA SER A 247 43.56 -11.69 44.37
C SER A 247 43.83 -12.74 43.28
N PRO A 248 44.99 -12.68 42.58
CA PRO A 248 45.41 -13.74 41.67
C PRO A 248 45.58 -15.11 42.35
N ASP A 249 45.92 -15.11 43.64
CA ASP A 249 46.24 -16.35 44.36
C ASP A 249 45.00 -17.15 44.74
N ALA A 250 43.82 -16.53 44.90
CA ALA A 250 42.58 -17.26 45.12
C ALA A 250 42.26 -18.25 43.98
N TYR A 251 42.53 -17.85 42.72
CA TYR A 251 42.48 -18.74 41.56
C TYR A 251 43.51 -19.89 41.67
N ARG A 252 44.75 -19.57 42.05
CA ARG A 252 45.85 -20.55 42.22
C ARG A 252 45.63 -21.51 43.38
N GLU A 253 44.85 -21.16 44.39
CA GLU A 253 44.52 -22.03 45.52
C GLU A 253 43.33 -22.93 45.22
N ALA A 254 42.27 -22.42 44.59
CA ALA A 254 41.15 -23.22 44.11
C ALA A 254 41.59 -24.35 43.16
N GLY A 255 42.55 -24.07 42.27
CA GLY A 255 43.12 -25.06 41.35
C GLY A 255 43.86 -26.24 42.00
N LYS A 256 44.13 -26.22 43.31
CA LYS A 256 44.89 -27.29 44.01
C LYS A 256 44.02 -28.42 44.59
N GLY A 257 42.70 -28.38 44.40
CA GLY A 257 41.78 -29.44 44.82
C GLY A 257 42.06 -30.78 44.11
N LYS A 258 42.53 -31.78 44.87
CA LYS A 258 42.90 -33.11 44.35
C LYS A 258 41.71 -33.83 43.70
N GLY A 259 42.00 -34.66 42.69
CA GLY A 259 41.02 -35.49 42.01
C GLY A 259 40.37 -36.54 42.94
N GLY A 260 39.05 -36.47 43.02
CA GLY A 260 38.14 -37.22 43.87
C GLY A 260 36.80 -36.48 43.84
N GLU A 261 35.68 -37.19 43.93
CA GLU A 261 34.32 -36.69 43.65
C GLU A 261 34.06 -35.26 44.19
N ARG A 262 34.03 -34.28 43.27
CA ARG A 262 33.81 -32.87 43.60
C ARG A 262 32.31 -32.63 43.86
N GLU A 263 31.87 -32.76 45.10
CA GLU A 263 30.60 -32.13 45.50
C GLU A 263 30.73 -30.61 45.37
N MET A 264 29.75 -29.97 44.71
CA MET A 264 29.59 -28.51 44.80
C MET A 264 29.36 -28.15 46.27
N CYS A 265 30.09 -27.15 46.77
CA CYS A 265 29.98 -26.71 48.16
C CYS A 265 28.58 -26.15 48.47
N ARG A 266 27.70 -27.01 49.00
CA ARG A 266 26.45 -26.58 49.63
C ARG A 266 26.78 -25.59 50.75
N PRO A 267 25.95 -24.56 50.99
CA PRO A 267 26.12 -23.72 52.17
C PRO A 267 26.01 -24.59 53.44
N GLN A 268 27.12 -24.72 54.17
CA GLN A 268 27.09 -25.36 55.49
C GLN A 268 26.76 -24.27 56.52
N GLU A 269 25.62 -24.45 57.20
CA GLU A 269 25.31 -23.73 58.43
C GLU A 269 26.22 -24.25 59.54
N SER A 270 26.94 -23.36 60.24
CA SER A 270 27.60 -23.73 61.49
C SER A 270 26.55 -24.03 62.57
N ALA A 271 26.96 -24.72 63.64
CA ALA A 271 26.11 -24.95 64.82
C ALA A 271 25.61 -23.64 65.49
N ASP A 272 26.17 -22.48 65.10
CA ASP A 272 25.83 -21.14 65.57
C ASP A 272 24.93 -20.36 64.59
N GLY A 273 24.45 -21.01 63.52
CA GLY A 273 23.57 -20.41 62.50
C GLY A 273 24.28 -19.44 61.55
N LYS A 274 25.62 -19.49 61.44
CA LYS A 274 26.39 -18.66 60.50
C LYS A 274 26.76 -19.46 59.24
N LEU A 275 26.62 -18.81 58.08
CA LEU A 275 26.98 -19.39 56.79
C LEU A 275 28.50 -19.42 56.61
N THR A 276 29.04 -20.55 56.15
CA THR A 276 30.43 -20.65 55.69
C THR A 276 30.50 -20.40 54.17
N SER A 277 31.50 -19.63 53.72
CA SER A 277 31.56 -19.10 52.36
C SER A 277 32.08 -20.11 51.33
N GLY A 278 31.17 -20.76 50.60
CA GLY A 278 31.49 -21.44 49.35
C GLY A 278 31.63 -20.44 48.19
N LEU A 279 32.84 -20.30 47.65
CA LEU A 279 33.04 -19.66 46.34
C LEU A 279 32.73 -20.69 45.25
N PRO A 280 31.95 -20.35 44.20
CA PRO A 280 31.44 -21.35 43.26
C PRO A 280 32.54 -21.80 42.30
N GLU A 281 32.51 -23.06 41.86
CA GLU A 281 33.57 -23.63 41.02
C GLU A 281 33.84 -22.81 39.74
N ALA A 282 32.79 -22.26 39.12
CA ALA A 282 32.88 -21.40 37.94
C ALA A 282 33.59 -20.03 38.17
N PHE A 283 33.74 -19.56 39.42
CA PHE A 283 34.49 -18.35 39.76
C PHE A 283 35.99 -18.50 39.50
N PHE A 284 36.49 -19.73 39.61
CA PHE A 284 37.91 -20.07 39.53
C PHE A 284 38.30 -20.79 38.24
N GLU A 285 37.40 -20.89 37.26
CA GLU A 285 37.72 -21.40 35.93
C GLU A 285 38.23 -20.29 34.98
N ASP A 286 38.04 -19.02 35.35
CA ASP A 286 38.35 -17.87 34.50
C ASP A 286 38.96 -16.69 35.29
N PRO A 287 40.23 -16.31 35.06
CA PRO A 287 40.89 -15.25 35.82
C PRO A 287 40.48 -13.83 35.38
N TYR A 288 39.86 -13.65 34.21
CA TYR A 288 39.39 -12.32 33.80
C TYR A 288 38.15 -11.90 34.60
N LEU A 289 37.33 -12.84 35.08
CA LEU A 289 36.27 -12.56 36.06
C LEU A 289 36.84 -11.98 37.37
N VAL A 290 37.99 -12.49 37.85
CA VAL A 290 38.69 -11.97 39.03
C VAL A 290 39.20 -10.54 38.76
N ALA A 291 39.64 -10.24 37.53
CA ALA A 291 40.02 -8.88 37.12
C ALA A 291 38.82 -7.92 37.09
N VAL A 292 37.67 -8.33 36.52
CA VAL A 292 36.42 -7.53 36.53
C VAL A 292 35.97 -7.20 37.94
N LEU A 293 36.06 -8.16 38.87
CA LEU A 293 35.71 -7.94 40.27
C LEU A 293 36.73 -7.05 41.00
N ARG A 294 38.02 -7.15 40.67
CA ARG A 294 39.04 -6.22 41.17
C ARG A 294 38.76 -4.78 40.73
N GLU A 295 38.46 -4.56 39.45
CA GLU A 295 38.07 -3.25 38.92
C GLU A 295 36.82 -2.71 39.65
N TYR A 296 35.78 -3.53 39.88
CA TYR A 296 34.62 -3.10 40.69
C TYR A 296 34.98 -2.77 42.14
N GLY A 297 35.97 -3.45 42.74
CA GLY A 297 36.46 -3.15 44.09
C GLY A 297 37.20 -1.82 44.18
N GLU A 298 37.79 -1.33 43.10
CA GLU A 298 38.38 0.01 43.01
C GLU A 298 37.35 1.09 42.63
N LEU A 299 36.41 0.77 41.72
CA LEU A 299 35.42 1.71 41.18
C LEU A 299 34.23 1.99 42.12
N LEU A 300 33.82 1.02 42.94
CA LEU A 300 32.62 1.12 43.79
C LEU A 300 32.99 1.17 45.29
N PRO A 301 32.93 2.36 45.93
CA PRO A 301 33.08 2.48 47.39
C PRO A 301 32.03 1.65 48.15
N GLN A 302 30.82 1.58 47.58
CA GLN A 302 29.78 0.63 47.92
C GLN A 302 28.86 0.41 46.71
N GLY A 303 28.20 -0.74 46.63
CA GLY A 303 27.25 -1.03 45.55
C GLY A 303 26.78 -2.48 45.52
N SER A 304 25.87 -2.78 44.61
CA SER A 304 25.54 -4.15 44.19
C SER A 304 25.35 -4.26 42.69
N PHE A 305 25.65 -5.43 42.14
CA PHE A 305 25.65 -5.67 40.70
C PHE A 305 25.45 -7.16 40.40
N LEU A 306 24.99 -7.44 39.18
CA LEU A 306 24.95 -8.79 38.61
C LEU A 306 26.24 -9.05 37.84
N LEU A 307 26.84 -10.23 38.03
CA LEU A 307 27.97 -10.72 37.24
C LEU A 307 27.40 -11.68 36.16
N PRO A 308 27.55 -11.37 34.85
CA PRO A 308 26.79 -12.05 33.78
C PRO A 308 27.46 -13.37 33.35
N ILE A 309 27.48 -14.35 34.25
CA ILE A 309 28.21 -15.64 34.11
C ILE A 309 27.94 -16.33 32.77
N GLY A 310 26.69 -16.46 32.35
CA GLY A 310 26.30 -17.13 31.11
C GLY A 310 26.77 -16.37 29.87
N ALA A 311 26.68 -15.04 29.86
CA ALA A 311 27.24 -14.24 28.76
C ALA A 311 28.77 -14.39 28.68
N ILE A 312 29.47 -14.46 29.82
CA ILE A 312 30.91 -14.72 29.84
C ILE A 312 31.25 -16.14 29.36
N ARG A 313 30.46 -17.16 29.70
CA ARG A 313 30.62 -18.52 29.13
C ARG A 313 30.43 -18.54 27.61
N MET A 314 29.38 -17.89 27.11
CA MET A 314 29.15 -17.72 25.66
C MET A 314 30.32 -17.03 24.97
N ILE A 315 30.77 -15.89 25.50
CA ILE A 315 31.92 -15.13 24.99
C ILE A 315 33.17 -16.02 24.93
N ARG A 316 33.50 -16.71 26.02
CA ARG A 316 34.65 -17.61 26.09
C ARG A 316 34.52 -18.78 25.11
N ALA A 317 33.37 -19.43 25.05
CA ALA A 317 33.11 -20.56 24.17
C ALA A 317 33.27 -20.19 22.68
N LEU A 318 32.85 -18.99 22.28
CA LEU A 318 33.01 -18.45 20.92
C LEU A 318 34.40 -17.85 20.66
N LEU A 319 35.08 -17.33 21.69
CA LEU A 319 36.48 -16.90 21.63
C LEU A 319 37.44 -18.09 21.44
N GLU A 320 37.19 -19.19 22.16
CA GLU A 320 37.85 -20.50 21.98
C GLU A 320 37.58 -21.04 20.57
N LEU A 321 36.32 -21.10 20.13
CA LEU A 321 35.95 -21.60 18.80
C LEU A 321 36.52 -20.74 17.66
N SER A 322 36.61 -19.42 17.82
CA SER A 322 37.23 -18.53 16.82
C SER A 322 38.75 -18.48 16.87
N GLY A 323 39.35 -19.08 17.89
CA GLY A 323 40.79 -19.01 18.14
C GLY A 323 41.30 -17.60 18.37
N GLY A 324 40.55 -16.80 19.12
CA GLY A 324 40.86 -15.40 19.42
C GLY A 324 40.58 -14.45 18.25
N ARG A 325 39.61 -14.72 17.39
CA ARG A 325 39.24 -13.81 16.28
C ARG A 325 37.76 -13.45 16.42
N PHE A 326 37.48 -12.67 17.45
CA PHE A 326 36.12 -12.51 17.97
C PHE A 326 35.68 -11.04 17.99
N MET A 327 34.60 -10.77 17.26
CA MET A 327 33.81 -9.55 17.37
C MET A 327 32.45 -9.93 17.96
N MET A 328 31.91 -9.11 18.87
CA MET A 328 30.58 -9.29 19.45
C MET A 328 29.78 -8.01 19.30
N VAL A 329 28.57 -8.10 18.76
CA VAL A 329 27.56 -7.04 18.79
C VAL A 329 26.48 -7.44 19.78
N VAL A 330 26.29 -6.64 20.82
CA VAL A 330 25.28 -6.87 21.86
C VAL A 330 24.29 -5.71 21.86
N GLY A 331 23.00 -6.04 21.87
CA GLY A 331 21.89 -5.08 21.93
C GLY A 331 20.93 -5.47 23.05
N ASP A 332 20.98 -4.78 24.19
CA ASP A 332 20.29 -5.24 25.40
C ASP A 332 19.79 -4.12 26.34
N LYS A 333 18.90 -4.46 27.27
CA LYS A 333 18.52 -3.57 28.39
C LYS A 333 19.58 -3.67 29.47
N ALA A 334 20.54 -2.75 29.44
CA ALA A 334 21.77 -2.91 30.19
C ALA A 334 22.21 -1.69 31.00
N TYR A 335 22.87 -1.95 32.12
CA TYR A 335 23.66 -0.97 32.85
C TYR A 335 25.04 -0.83 32.19
N ARG A 336 25.35 0.37 31.67
CA ARG A 336 26.51 0.62 30.82
C ARG A 336 27.78 1.09 31.53
N ASP A 337 27.67 1.69 32.71
CA ASP A 337 28.82 2.21 33.48
C ASP A 337 28.68 1.97 34.98
N ASP A 338 29.77 2.19 35.73
CA ASP A 338 29.86 1.93 37.17
C ASP A 338 28.84 2.71 38.01
N SER A 339 28.37 3.86 37.51
CA SER A 339 27.64 4.79 38.36
C SER A 339 26.19 4.35 38.65
N GLU A 340 25.65 3.46 37.83
CA GLU A 340 24.35 2.81 38.03
C GLU A 340 24.35 1.87 39.25
N PHE A 341 25.52 1.34 39.64
CA PHE A 341 25.67 0.34 40.72
C PHE A 341 25.97 0.92 42.12
N LYS A 342 26.06 2.25 42.27
CA LYS A 342 26.57 2.94 43.47
C LYS A 342 25.68 2.87 44.74
N ALA A 343 24.64 2.04 44.73
CA ALA A 343 23.76 1.78 45.87
C ALA A 343 23.62 0.27 46.06
N VAL A 344 23.68 -0.19 47.32
CA VAL A 344 23.39 -1.59 47.64
C VAL A 344 21.87 -1.80 47.55
N LYS A 345 21.46 -2.59 46.58
CA LYS A 345 20.07 -2.99 46.29
C LYS A 345 20.01 -4.48 45.96
N ASP A 346 18.85 -5.09 46.19
CA ASP A 346 18.57 -6.44 45.69
C ASP A 346 18.44 -6.45 44.15
N PRO A 347 18.79 -7.55 43.46
CA PRO A 347 18.59 -7.67 42.02
C PRO A 347 17.11 -7.62 41.61
N HIS A 348 16.79 -6.69 40.71
CA HIS A 348 15.47 -6.59 40.07
C HIS A 348 15.28 -7.72 39.04
N ILE A 349 14.15 -8.45 39.15
CA ILE A 349 13.71 -9.47 38.19
C ILE A 349 12.44 -8.96 37.51
N ALA A 350 12.52 -8.79 36.19
CA ALA A 350 11.37 -8.44 35.34
C ALA A 350 10.56 -9.70 34.99
N LEU A 351 9.24 -9.63 35.14
CA LEU A 351 8.30 -10.68 34.76
C LEU A 351 7.54 -10.25 33.49
N HIS A 352 7.50 -11.11 32.48
CA HIS A 352 6.71 -10.88 31.25
C HIS A 352 6.30 -12.20 30.55
N GLY A 353 6.10 -13.26 31.34
CA GLY A 353 5.92 -14.64 30.88
C GLY A 353 7.15 -15.48 31.22
N SER A 354 8.32 -15.03 30.77
CA SER A 354 9.63 -15.40 31.31
C SER A 354 10.04 -14.52 32.50
N MET A 355 11.24 -14.79 33.03
CA MET A 355 11.98 -13.91 33.93
C MET A 355 13.20 -13.34 33.19
N SER A 356 13.51 -12.06 33.37
CA SER A 356 14.82 -11.51 32.94
C SER A 356 15.37 -10.47 33.92
N PHE A 357 16.66 -10.18 33.79
CA PHE A 357 17.43 -9.28 34.64
C PHE A 357 18.00 -8.12 33.82
N MET A 358 18.35 -6.99 34.45
CA MET A 358 19.12 -5.96 33.74
C MET A 358 20.53 -6.48 33.40
N CYS A 359 20.89 -6.48 32.11
CA CYS A 359 22.19 -6.93 31.64
C CYS A 359 23.31 -6.04 32.21
N ASN A 360 24.39 -6.63 32.74
CA ASN A 360 25.56 -5.87 33.16
C ASN A 360 26.57 -5.73 32.00
N LEU A 361 26.26 -4.83 31.06
CA LEU A 361 27.13 -4.52 29.93
C LEU A 361 28.48 -3.92 30.39
N HIS A 362 28.52 -3.19 31.51
CA HIS A 362 29.79 -2.71 32.07
C HIS A 362 30.75 -3.86 32.42
N ALA A 363 30.26 -4.94 33.05
CA ALA A 363 31.07 -6.11 33.34
C ALA A 363 31.58 -6.81 32.07
N ILE A 364 30.76 -6.87 31.01
CA ILE A 364 31.17 -7.42 29.70
C ILE A 364 32.25 -6.55 29.06
N LYS A 365 32.11 -5.21 29.11
CA LYS A 365 33.13 -4.25 28.63
C LYS A 365 34.44 -4.36 29.41
N LEU A 366 34.40 -4.49 30.74
CA LEU A 366 35.57 -4.75 31.59
C LEU A 366 36.22 -6.12 31.27
N TYR A 367 35.43 -7.15 30.96
CA TYR A 367 35.96 -8.47 30.57
C TYR A 367 36.74 -8.40 29.25
N PHE A 368 36.21 -7.71 28.23
CA PHE A 368 36.94 -7.47 26.97
C PHE A 368 38.21 -6.63 27.18
N LYS A 369 38.18 -5.61 28.05
CA LYS A 369 39.37 -4.85 28.47
C LYS A 369 40.42 -5.76 29.14
N ALA A 370 39.99 -6.73 29.97
CA ALA A 370 40.88 -7.71 30.61
C ALA A 370 41.49 -8.72 29.62
N LEU A 371 40.78 -9.05 28.53
CA LEU A 371 41.33 -9.78 27.36
C LEU A 371 42.31 -8.93 26.53
N GLY A 372 42.51 -7.64 26.86
CA GLY A 372 43.31 -6.69 26.09
C GLY A 372 42.58 -6.13 24.86
N GLY A 373 41.34 -6.54 24.64
CA GLY A 373 40.48 -6.03 23.60
C GLY A 373 39.92 -4.63 23.89
N PHE A 374 39.14 -4.12 22.95
CA PHE A 374 38.47 -2.82 23.07
C PHE A 374 36.96 -2.95 22.79
N TYR A 375 36.23 -1.88 23.06
CA TYR A 375 34.79 -1.81 22.84
C TYR A 375 34.36 -0.41 22.38
N LEU A 376 33.18 -0.33 21.77
CA LEU A 376 32.43 0.87 21.47
C LEU A 376 31.04 0.68 22.07
N ASP A 377 30.47 1.70 22.74
CA ASP A 377 29.12 1.59 23.34
C ASP A 377 28.33 2.90 23.27
N THR A 378 27.00 2.80 23.16
CA THR A 378 26.08 3.93 22.99
C THR A 378 26.23 4.96 24.11
N PRO A 379 26.32 6.27 23.83
CA PRO A 379 26.66 7.29 24.82
C PRO A 379 25.51 7.64 25.78
N TYR A 380 24.30 7.16 25.49
CA TYR A 380 23.07 7.43 26.24
C TYR A 380 22.81 6.38 27.33
N ARG A 381 22.13 6.77 28.41
CA ARG A 381 21.86 5.87 29.57
C ARG A 381 20.46 5.26 29.57
N ASP A 382 19.45 6.09 29.41
CA ASP A 382 18.04 5.68 29.42
C ASP A 382 17.59 5.24 28.00
N THR A 383 18.31 4.27 27.45
CA THR A 383 18.03 3.66 26.13
C THR A 383 18.37 2.17 26.11
N PHE A 384 17.80 1.43 25.17
CA PHE A 384 18.39 0.19 24.64
C PHE A 384 19.89 0.43 24.35
N GLN A 385 20.75 -0.42 24.91
CA GLN A 385 22.19 -0.27 24.82
C GLN A 385 22.72 -1.15 23.69
N VAL A 386 23.43 -0.54 22.74
CA VAL A 386 24.19 -1.28 21.73
C VAL A 386 25.67 -1.10 22.00
N ALA A 387 26.42 -2.21 22.01
CA ALA A 387 27.88 -2.18 22.05
C ALA A 387 28.50 -3.16 21.06
N VAL A 388 29.68 -2.80 20.57
CA VAL A 388 30.51 -3.64 19.70
C VAL A 388 31.85 -3.86 20.40
N LEU A 389 32.22 -5.11 20.64
CA LEU A 389 33.41 -5.48 21.39
C LEU A 389 34.32 -6.38 20.54
N PHE A 390 35.64 -6.18 20.65
CA PHE A 390 36.64 -6.80 19.79
C PHE A 390 37.75 -7.46 20.63
N ALA A 391 38.06 -8.73 20.33
CA ALA A 391 39.20 -9.46 20.87
C ALA A 391 39.96 -10.16 19.72
N PHE A 392 41.14 -9.64 19.37
CA PHE A 392 41.98 -10.08 18.26
C PHE A 392 43.49 -9.93 18.61
N PRO A 393 44.24 -11.00 18.91
CA PRO A 393 45.66 -10.93 19.26
C PRO A 393 46.54 -10.35 18.15
N GLU A 394 47.49 -9.48 18.52
CA GLU A 394 48.46 -8.88 17.58
C GLU A 394 49.30 -9.94 16.84
N LYS A 395 49.67 -11.01 17.53
CA LYS A 395 50.57 -12.07 17.04
C LYS A 395 49.85 -13.20 16.30
N ALA A 396 48.61 -12.98 15.86
CA ALA A 396 47.83 -13.98 15.13
C ALA A 396 48.47 -14.29 13.76
N SER A 397 49.15 -15.43 13.65
CA SER A 397 49.63 -15.96 12.37
C SER A 397 48.49 -16.62 11.59
N LYS A 398 48.56 -16.61 10.26
CA LYS A 398 47.68 -17.43 9.41
C LYS A 398 47.86 -18.91 9.74
N ALA A 399 46.82 -19.58 10.25
CA ALA A 399 46.93 -20.94 10.77
C ALA A 399 47.17 -21.96 9.63
N ALA A 400 48.25 -22.75 9.74
CA ALA A 400 48.63 -23.74 8.73
C ALA A 400 47.76 -25.02 8.74
N SER A 401 47.01 -25.24 9.82
CA SER A 401 46.05 -26.36 9.96
C SER A 401 45.00 -26.03 11.04
N VAL A 402 43.93 -26.81 11.10
CA VAL A 402 42.93 -26.73 12.19
C VAL A 402 43.57 -27.02 13.55
N SER A 403 44.49 -28.01 13.63
CA SER A 403 45.21 -28.31 14.88
C SER A 403 46.09 -27.14 15.34
N ALA A 404 46.80 -26.48 14.42
CA ALA A 404 47.58 -25.29 14.72
C ALA A 404 46.68 -24.10 15.11
N ALA A 405 45.47 -24.00 14.56
CA ALA A 405 44.49 -22.99 14.97
C ALA A 405 43.97 -23.23 16.39
N GLN A 406 43.70 -24.49 16.77
CA GLN A 406 43.32 -24.89 18.14
C GLN A 406 44.46 -24.68 19.13
N GLU A 407 45.68 -25.06 18.76
CA GLU A 407 46.85 -24.89 19.62
C GLU A 407 47.19 -23.40 19.81
N ALA A 408 47.09 -22.59 18.76
CA ALA A 408 47.18 -21.13 18.86
C ALA A 408 46.06 -20.53 19.73
N ALA A 409 44.82 -21.02 19.63
CA ALA A 409 43.70 -20.59 20.48
C ALA A 409 43.98 -20.84 21.97
N VAL A 410 44.38 -22.07 22.30
CA VAL A 410 44.70 -22.50 23.67
C VAL A 410 45.92 -21.77 24.20
N ASN A 411 46.96 -21.56 23.39
CA ASN A 411 48.13 -20.77 23.77
C ASN A 411 47.77 -19.29 24.02
N VAL A 412 47.01 -18.64 23.12
CA VAL A 412 46.52 -17.26 23.33
C VAL A 412 45.76 -17.14 24.65
N ILE A 413 44.86 -18.08 24.93
CA ILE A 413 44.05 -18.06 26.16
C ILE A 413 44.92 -18.34 27.40
N ARG A 414 45.84 -19.30 27.37
CA ARG A 414 46.77 -19.58 28.48
C ARG A 414 47.69 -18.40 28.76
N ASP A 415 48.37 -17.88 27.75
CA ASP A 415 49.35 -16.80 27.90
C ASP A 415 48.67 -15.52 28.43
N ALA A 416 47.42 -15.30 28.04
CA ALA A 416 46.58 -14.23 28.55
C ALA A 416 46.03 -14.50 29.98
N GLN A 417 45.74 -15.76 30.35
CA GLN A 417 45.40 -16.15 31.72
C GLN A 417 46.61 -15.94 32.66
N GLU A 418 47.82 -16.28 32.21
CA GLU A 418 49.06 -16.01 32.94
C GLU A 418 49.30 -14.50 33.13
N ALA A 419 49.03 -13.68 32.10
CA ALA A 419 49.09 -12.22 32.21
C ALA A 419 48.09 -11.67 33.25
N ALA A 420 46.81 -12.07 33.18
CA ALA A 420 45.76 -11.63 34.11
C ALA A 420 46.03 -12.02 35.58
N LEU A 421 46.81 -13.09 35.80
CA LEU A 421 47.26 -13.54 37.11
C LEU A 421 48.63 -13.01 37.53
N GLY A 422 49.37 -12.35 36.62
CA GLY A 422 50.82 -12.15 36.75
C GLY A 422 51.35 -10.73 36.55
N GLY A 423 50.58 -9.79 36.00
CA GLY A 423 51.08 -8.41 35.80
C GLY A 423 50.01 -7.34 35.55
N ASP A 424 50.43 -6.08 35.66
CA ASP A 424 49.56 -4.89 35.56
C ASP A 424 49.10 -4.54 34.13
N LYS A 425 49.33 -5.42 33.14
CA LYS A 425 49.01 -5.17 31.73
C LYS A 425 48.25 -6.34 31.10
N PRO A 426 47.17 -6.07 30.36
CA PRO A 426 46.41 -7.09 29.66
C PRO A 426 47.19 -7.60 28.42
N PRO A 427 46.69 -8.67 27.75
CA PRO A 427 47.27 -9.21 26.53
C PRO A 427 47.39 -8.18 25.39
N SER A 428 48.33 -8.42 24.47
CA SER A 428 48.50 -7.60 23.27
C SER A 428 47.48 -7.98 22.18
N CYS A 429 46.36 -7.26 22.13
CA CYS A 429 45.36 -7.32 21.06
C CYS A 429 45.37 -6.06 20.19
N LEU A 430 44.89 -6.20 18.95
CA LEU A 430 44.70 -5.14 17.98
C LEU A 430 43.63 -4.14 18.48
N GLY A 431 43.99 -2.85 18.55
CA GLY A 431 43.09 -1.76 18.95
C GLY A 431 42.26 -1.16 17.81
N GLU A 432 41.57 -0.03 18.08
CA GLU A 432 40.72 0.70 17.12
C GLU A 432 41.41 0.97 15.77
N ASP A 433 42.70 1.30 15.79
CA ASP A 433 43.53 1.59 14.61
C ASP A 433 43.61 0.44 13.59
N SER A 434 43.29 -0.79 14.01
CA SER A 434 43.23 -1.97 13.12
C SER A 434 41.85 -2.20 12.49
N PHE A 435 40.82 -1.53 13.00
CA PHE A 435 39.41 -1.71 12.63
C PHE A 435 38.70 -0.37 12.34
N VAL A 436 39.45 0.63 11.85
CA VAL A 436 39.00 2.03 11.68
C VAL A 436 37.72 2.16 10.85
N ASN A 437 37.51 1.34 9.80
CA ASN A 437 36.27 1.42 9.03
C ASN A 437 35.08 0.90 9.86
N ALA A 438 35.27 -0.16 10.66
CA ALA A 438 34.22 -0.67 11.55
C ALA A 438 33.90 0.32 12.69
N VAL A 439 34.94 0.94 13.27
CA VAL A 439 34.83 1.96 14.32
C VAL A 439 34.06 3.17 13.80
N LEU A 440 34.44 3.74 12.65
CA LEU A 440 33.73 4.88 12.06
C LEU A 440 32.27 4.54 11.73
N ALA A 441 32.02 3.36 11.14
CA ALA A 441 30.67 2.91 10.81
C ALA A 441 29.77 2.68 12.05
N TYR A 442 30.35 2.43 13.22
CA TYR A 442 29.59 2.40 14.48
C TYR A 442 29.26 3.82 14.96
N ARG A 443 30.25 4.73 14.97
CA ARG A 443 30.05 6.11 15.43
C ARG A 443 29.00 6.85 14.60
N GLU A 444 29.05 6.71 13.26
CA GLU A 444 28.10 7.38 12.32
C GLU A 444 26.64 6.88 12.39
N ASP A 445 26.33 5.73 13.00
CA ASP A 445 24.97 5.15 12.96
C ASP A 445 24.40 4.66 14.31
N GLU A 446 25.21 4.24 15.28
CA GLU A 446 24.76 3.85 16.63
C GLU A 446 25.02 4.96 17.66
N GLU A 447 26.15 5.67 17.59
CA GLU A 447 26.49 6.77 18.51
C GLU A 447 25.67 8.03 18.18
N ASP A 448 25.71 8.51 16.94
CA ASP A 448 24.95 9.69 16.50
C ASP A 448 23.41 9.47 16.44
N VAL A 449 22.97 8.22 16.26
CA VAL A 449 21.58 7.89 15.87
C VAL A 449 21.09 6.61 16.55
N ALA A 450 21.19 6.57 17.89
CA ALA A 450 20.88 5.40 18.71
C ALA A 450 19.48 4.78 18.42
N PRO A 451 19.34 3.43 18.47
CA PRO A 451 18.16 2.72 17.95
C PRO A 451 16.81 3.16 18.52
N ASP A 452 16.77 3.49 19.80
CA ASP A 452 15.56 3.96 20.49
C ASP A 452 14.95 5.23 19.88
N SER A 453 15.75 6.03 19.14
CA SER A 453 15.23 7.17 18.37
C SER A 453 14.11 6.75 17.41
N LEU A 454 14.25 5.61 16.74
CA LEU A 454 13.19 5.07 15.87
C LEU A 454 11.96 4.64 16.67
N ILE A 455 12.16 4.03 17.85
CA ILE A 455 11.07 3.51 18.69
C ILE A 455 10.27 4.65 19.30
N ALA A 456 10.95 5.67 19.82
CA ALA A 456 10.34 6.89 20.34
C ALA A 456 9.53 7.63 19.25
N TRP A 457 10.08 7.77 18.03
CA TRP A 457 9.38 8.42 16.92
C TRP A 457 8.21 7.57 16.40
N HIS A 458 8.36 6.25 16.26
CA HIS A 458 7.28 5.35 15.85
C HIS A 458 6.12 5.35 16.85
N GLY A 459 6.43 5.29 18.15
CA GLY A 459 5.44 5.40 19.23
C GLY A 459 4.77 6.78 19.31
N ALA A 460 5.50 7.88 19.00
CA ALA A 460 4.92 9.21 18.89
C ALA A 460 3.96 9.32 17.68
N PHE A 461 4.37 8.81 16.51
CA PHE A 461 3.51 8.77 15.32
C PHE A 461 2.28 7.90 15.54
N GLN A 462 2.41 6.75 16.21
CA GLN A 462 1.28 5.90 16.55
C GLN A 462 0.25 6.67 17.40
N LYS A 463 0.70 7.42 18.41
CA LYS A 463 -0.17 8.30 19.20
C LYS A 463 -0.89 9.35 18.34
N LEU A 464 -0.16 10.04 17.45
CA LEU A 464 -0.71 11.06 16.54
C LEU A 464 -1.75 10.48 15.55
N VAL A 465 -1.50 9.29 14.99
CA VAL A 465 -2.47 8.58 14.15
C VAL A 465 -3.71 8.19 14.97
N THR A 466 -3.55 7.66 16.18
CA THR A 466 -4.70 7.28 17.03
C THR A 466 -5.52 8.49 17.51
N SER A 467 -4.90 9.66 17.69
CA SER A 467 -5.61 10.90 18.01
C SER A 467 -6.22 11.60 16.79
N SER A 468 -6.16 10.96 15.60
CA SER A 468 -6.68 11.48 14.33
C SER A 468 -6.12 12.86 13.93
N GLN A 469 -4.90 13.19 14.36
CA GLN A 469 -4.25 14.43 13.95
C GLN A 469 -3.70 14.30 12.51
N PRO A 470 -3.84 15.33 11.66
CA PRO A 470 -3.33 15.28 10.30
C PRO A 470 -1.80 15.28 10.29
N LEU A 471 -1.21 14.34 9.54
CA LEU A 471 0.24 14.21 9.35
C LEU A 471 0.59 14.48 7.88
N ASP A 472 1.54 15.37 7.61
CA ASP A 472 1.98 15.67 6.23
C ASP A 472 2.69 14.46 5.58
N LEU A 473 2.40 14.23 4.30
CA LEU A 473 2.98 13.17 3.49
C LEU A 473 4.52 13.09 3.58
N LYS A 474 5.24 14.23 3.62
CA LYS A 474 6.71 14.21 3.70
C LYS A 474 7.17 13.72 5.06
N VAL A 475 6.43 14.01 6.13
CA VAL A 475 6.71 13.55 7.50
C VAL A 475 6.52 12.03 7.58
N LEU A 476 5.46 11.49 6.98
CA LEU A 476 5.24 10.03 6.86
C LEU A 476 6.36 9.34 6.07
N LEU A 477 6.69 9.86 4.89
CA LEU A 477 7.74 9.29 4.04
C LEU A 477 9.15 9.43 4.64
N SER A 478 9.41 10.48 5.42
CA SER A 478 10.67 10.64 6.15
C SER A 478 10.85 9.56 7.21
N LEU A 479 9.84 9.30 8.05
CA LEU A 479 9.89 8.20 9.02
C LEU A 479 10.01 6.84 8.33
N LEU A 480 9.29 6.62 7.21
CA LEU A 480 9.38 5.38 6.45
C LEU A 480 10.81 5.13 5.93
N ARG A 481 11.44 6.13 5.34
CA ARG A 481 12.80 6.04 4.80
C ARG A 481 13.85 5.90 5.90
N TYR A 482 13.69 6.63 7.01
CA TYR A 482 14.55 6.59 8.19
C TYR A 482 14.53 5.22 8.89
N SER A 483 13.35 4.60 9.03
CA SER A 483 13.21 3.23 9.58
C SER A 483 13.89 2.13 8.75
N GLY A 484 14.47 2.48 7.60
CA GLY A 484 15.04 1.53 6.67
C GLY A 484 14.01 0.85 5.77
N HIS A 485 12.80 1.43 5.67
CA HIS A 485 11.60 0.89 5.03
C HIS A 485 10.95 -0.26 5.82
N ASP A 486 10.81 -0.10 7.14
CA ASP A 486 10.29 -1.17 7.99
C ASP A 486 8.76 -1.40 7.80
N PRO A 487 8.30 -2.67 7.70
CA PRO A 487 6.88 -2.98 7.50
C PRO A 487 5.96 -2.57 8.66
N ASP A 488 6.41 -2.61 9.92
CA ASP A 488 5.57 -2.21 11.07
C ASP A 488 5.44 -0.68 11.14
N VAL A 489 6.50 0.03 10.75
CA VAL A 489 6.50 1.49 10.65
C VAL A 489 5.53 1.92 9.56
N PHE A 490 5.60 1.31 8.38
CA PHE A 490 4.58 1.48 7.33
C PHE A 490 3.17 1.15 7.83
N ALA A 491 2.99 0.02 8.53
CA ALA A 491 1.68 -0.45 8.97
C ALA A 491 0.95 0.57 9.87
N THR A 492 1.68 1.28 10.74
CA THR A 492 1.13 2.31 11.64
C THR A 492 0.41 3.44 10.90
N PHE A 493 0.98 3.99 9.82
CA PHE A 493 0.41 5.16 9.12
C PHE A 493 -0.10 4.88 7.68
N ARG A 494 -0.15 3.61 7.26
CA ARG A 494 -0.61 3.17 5.92
C ARG A 494 -1.91 3.84 5.42
N GLN A 495 -2.86 4.10 6.32
CA GLN A 495 -4.14 4.73 5.99
C GLN A 495 -3.98 6.21 5.65
N GLU A 496 -3.09 6.92 6.35
CA GLU A 496 -2.83 8.35 6.09
C GLU A 496 -2.00 8.53 4.82
N LEU A 497 -1.04 7.64 4.59
CA LEU A 497 -0.32 7.54 3.32
C LEU A 497 -1.28 7.27 2.14
N SER A 498 -2.26 6.37 2.30
CA SER A 498 -3.29 6.11 1.28
C SER A 498 -4.17 7.33 0.99
N LYS A 499 -4.57 8.13 1.99
CA LYS A 499 -5.32 9.39 1.74
C LYS A 499 -4.52 10.39 0.91
N GLN A 500 -3.19 10.41 1.07
CA GLN A 500 -2.31 11.45 0.54
C GLN A 500 -1.42 11.00 -0.63
N CYS A 501 -1.51 9.75 -1.11
CA CYS A 501 -0.69 9.25 -2.21
C CYS A 501 -1.08 9.77 -3.60
N MET A 502 -2.06 10.69 -3.69
CA MET A 502 -2.63 11.23 -4.93
C MET A 502 -2.71 12.76 -4.92
N PRO A 503 -2.90 13.42 -6.08
CA PRO A 503 -3.15 14.86 -6.15
C PRO A 503 -4.35 15.31 -5.28
N PRO A 504 -4.31 16.50 -4.66
CA PRO A 504 -3.25 17.52 -4.75
C PRO A 504 -2.00 17.24 -3.89
N TYR A 505 -2.03 16.25 -3.00
CA TYR A 505 -1.00 16.00 -2.00
C TYR A 505 0.29 15.41 -2.61
N ALA A 506 0.16 14.42 -3.50
CA ALA A 506 1.27 13.84 -4.24
C ALA A 506 1.27 14.28 -5.72
N ASN A 507 2.41 14.80 -6.19
CA ASN A 507 2.65 15.01 -7.61
C ASN A 507 3.28 13.75 -8.26
N ILE A 508 3.38 13.74 -9.60
CA ILE A 508 3.87 12.58 -10.37
C ILE A 508 5.25 12.07 -9.92
N ARG A 509 6.16 12.95 -9.50
CA ARG A 509 7.48 12.53 -8.96
C ARG A 509 7.32 11.87 -7.60
N THR A 510 6.55 12.48 -6.70
CA THR A 510 6.25 11.92 -5.37
C THR A 510 5.55 10.56 -5.47
N MET A 511 4.64 10.35 -6.44
CA MET A 511 4.01 9.05 -6.66
C MET A 511 5.01 7.97 -7.12
N ALA A 512 5.97 8.32 -7.98
CA ALA A 512 7.05 7.39 -8.38
C ALA A 512 7.99 7.05 -7.20
N ASP A 513 8.31 8.04 -6.37
CA ASP A 513 9.05 7.89 -5.11
C ASP A 513 8.33 6.93 -4.15
N ILE A 514 7.01 7.11 -3.95
CA ILE A 514 6.18 6.23 -3.10
C ILE A 514 6.24 4.79 -3.62
N VAL A 515 6.08 4.55 -4.93
CA VAL A 515 6.21 3.20 -5.51
C VAL A 515 7.56 2.56 -5.20
N GLN A 516 8.66 3.31 -5.27
CA GLN A 516 9.99 2.77 -4.94
C GLN A 516 10.09 2.43 -3.44
N ASP A 517 9.49 3.23 -2.56
CA ASP A 517 9.47 2.95 -1.12
C ASP A 517 8.58 1.77 -0.76
N LEU A 518 7.41 1.61 -1.39
CA LEU A 518 6.53 0.45 -1.22
C LEU A 518 7.23 -0.86 -1.65
N LYS A 519 8.01 -0.84 -2.74
CA LYS A 519 8.84 -1.99 -3.18
C LYS A 519 9.92 -2.36 -2.14
N ARG A 520 10.48 -1.39 -1.42
CA ARG A 520 11.42 -1.65 -0.31
C ARG A 520 10.72 -2.22 0.92
N VAL A 521 9.52 -1.71 1.26
CA VAL A 521 8.69 -2.24 2.36
C VAL A 521 8.30 -3.69 2.10
N GLY A 522 7.79 -4.01 0.91
CA GLY A 522 7.41 -5.38 0.54
C GLY A 522 8.58 -6.35 0.62
N GLY A 523 9.76 -5.95 0.14
CA GLY A 523 10.97 -6.75 0.30
C GLY A 523 11.38 -6.98 1.75
N ASN A 524 11.05 -6.08 2.68
CA ASN A 524 11.35 -6.20 4.11
C ASN A 524 10.29 -6.98 4.90
N ALA A 525 9.21 -7.44 4.27
CA ALA A 525 8.14 -8.19 4.94
C ALA A 525 8.63 -9.57 5.45
N TYR A 526 8.17 -9.96 6.64
CA TYR A 526 8.45 -11.25 7.27
C TYR A 526 7.28 -11.60 8.21
N ALA A 527 6.58 -12.71 7.97
CA ALA A 527 5.29 -12.97 8.59
C ALA A 527 5.42 -13.65 9.97
N LEU A 528 5.12 -12.96 11.07
CA LEU A 528 5.15 -13.53 12.43
C LEU A 528 3.75 -13.96 12.89
N ARG A 529 2.74 -13.14 12.60
CA ARG A 529 1.33 -13.29 13.03
C ARG A 529 0.42 -13.82 11.91
N GLY A 530 0.99 -14.59 10.98
CA GLY A 530 0.28 -15.12 9.80
C GLY A 530 -0.37 -14.01 8.98
N ALA A 531 -1.65 -14.18 8.65
CA ALA A 531 -2.45 -13.26 7.83
C ALA A 531 -2.43 -11.77 8.29
N GLN A 532 -2.17 -11.49 9.57
CA GLN A 532 -2.15 -10.12 10.10
C GLN A 532 -0.92 -9.31 9.65
N ASP A 533 0.19 -9.98 9.35
CA ASP A 533 1.45 -9.36 8.95
C ASP A 533 1.65 -9.35 7.42
N LEU A 534 0.69 -9.86 6.64
CA LEU A 534 0.77 -9.84 5.18
C LEU A 534 0.61 -8.40 4.67
N VAL A 535 1.74 -7.81 4.25
CA VAL A 535 1.80 -6.40 3.85
C VAL A 535 1.47 -6.24 2.36
N SER A 536 1.63 -7.26 1.53
CA SER A 536 1.51 -7.16 0.07
C SER A 536 0.11 -6.70 -0.42
N GLU A 537 -1.01 -7.17 0.16
CA GLU A 537 -2.35 -6.65 -0.19
C GLU A 537 -2.47 -5.13 0.08
N ARG A 538 -1.78 -4.63 1.11
CA ARG A 538 -1.78 -3.22 1.53
C ARG A 538 -0.93 -2.36 0.58
N LEU A 539 0.20 -2.88 0.10
CA LEU A 539 1.03 -2.24 -0.92
C LEU A 539 0.32 -2.20 -2.27
N ALA A 540 -0.32 -3.32 -2.65
CA ALA A 540 -1.09 -3.46 -3.87
C ALA A 540 -2.24 -2.44 -3.95
N SER A 541 -2.98 -2.27 -2.86
CA SER A 541 -4.09 -1.31 -2.76
C SER A 541 -3.62 0.14 -3.00
N ILE A 542 -2.52 0.57 -2.37
CA ILE A 542 -1.96 1.92 -2.58
C ILE A 542 -1.43 2.08 -4.02
N CYS A 543 -0.81 1.04 -4.60
CA CYS A 543 -0.40 1.07 -6.01
C CYS A 543 -1.59 1.18 -6.95
N MET A 544 -2.66 0.41 -6.73
CA MET A 544 -3.90 0.47 -7.51
C MET A 544 -4.54 1.86 -7.42
N GLN A 545 -4.59 2.46 -6.23
CA GLN A 545 -5.08 3.82 -6.01
C GLN A 545 -4.26 4.88 -6.75
N MET A 546 -2.94 4.69 -6.90
CA MET A 546 -2.06 5.55 -7.70
C MET A 546 -2.11 5.27 -9.23
N GLY A 547 -2.99 4.38 -9.70
CA GLY A 547 -3.03 3.93 -11.10
C GLY A 547 -1.81 3.10 -11.52
N LYS A 548 -1.06 2.55 -10.57
CA LYS A 548 0.16 1.75 -10.77
C LYS A 548 -0.20 0.27 -10.88
N ILE A 549 -0.87 -0.05 -11.98
CA ILE A 549 -1.54 -1.35 -12.19
C ILE A 549 -0.53 -2.51 -12.26
N GLU A 550 0.64 -2.32 -12.86
CA GLU A 550 1.70 -3.35 -12.92
C GLU A 550 2.21 -3.71 -11.52
N GLU A 551 2.52 -2.71 -10.69
CA GLU A 551 2.87 -2.93 -9.29
C GLU A 551 1.71 -3.52 -8.47
N ALA A 552 0.48 -3.07 -8.70
CA ALA A 552 -0.69 -3.62 -8.02
C ALA A 552 -0.86 -5.11 -8.32
N ILE A 553 -0.73 -5.53 -9.59
CA ILE A 553 -0.76 -6.95 -9.98
C ILE A 553 0.37 -7.72 -9.31
N SER A 554 1.59 -7.18 -9.31
CA SER A 554 2.75 -7.84 -8.70
C SER A 554 2.54 -8.07 -7.20
N PHE A 555 2.11 -7.06 -6.45
CA PHE A 555 1.85 -7.18 -5.01
C PHE A 555 0.59 -8.00 -4.69
N TYR A 556 -0.49 -7.95 -5.50
CA TYR A 556 -1.64 -8.81 -5.28
C TYR A 556 -1.32 -10.28 -5.59
N LYS A 557 -0.51 -10.58 -6.62
CA LYS A 557 -0.03 -11.95 -6.86
C LYS A 557 0.80 -12.47 -5.69
N ALA A 558 1.72 -11.64 -5.16
CA ALA A 558 2.46 -11.96 -3.94
C ALA A 558 1.54 -12.22 -2.75
N ALA A 559 0.50 -11.40 -2.53
CA ALA A 559 -0.46 -11.61 -1.43
C ALA A 559 -1.27 -12.93 -1.55
N VAL A 560 -1.58 -13.37 -2.77
CA VAL A 560 -2.24 -14.67 -3.03
C VAL A 560 -1.27 -15.84 -2.77
N GLU A 561 0.00 -15.69 -3.16
CA GLU A 561 1.06 -16.68 -2.95
C GLU A 561 1.45 -16.80 -1.46
N GLU A 562 1.57 -15.67 -0.75
CA GLU A 562 1.77 -15.56 0.70
C GLU A 562 0.71 -16.33 1.49
N ALA A 563 -0.57 -16.15 1.12
CA ALA A 563 -1.69 -16.84 1.76
C ALA A 563 -1.61 -18.36 1.54
N GLY A 564 -1.39 -18.80 0.31
CA GLY A 564 -1.23 -20.23 -0.03
C GLY A 564 -0.05 -20.88 0.69
N THR A 565 1.10 -20.19 0.75
CA THR A 565 2.31 -20.65 1.45
C THR A 565 2.07 -20.84 2.96
N HIS A 566 1.26 -19.97 3.57
CA HIS A 566 0.91 -20.05 5.00
C HIS A 566 -0.34 -20.91 5.30
N GLY A 567 -0.92 -21.58 4.29
CA GLY A 567 -2.06 -22.48 4.47
C GLY A 567 -3.41 -21.77 4.68
N TYR A 568 -3.52 -20.49 4.29
CA TYR A 568 -4.76 -19.71 4.40
C TYR A 568 -5.42 -19.52 3.03
N ALA A 569 -6.74 -19.34 3.01
CA ALA A 569 -7.44 -18.90 1.81
C ALA A 569 -7.02 -17.45 1.46
N PRO A 570 -6.73 -17.13 0.18
CA PRO A 570 -6.48 -15.76 -0.26
C PRO A 570 -7.64 -14.82 0.04
N SER A 571 -7.34 -13.56 0.32
CA SER A 571 -8.32 -12.50 0.56
C SER A 571 -9.26 -12.33 -0.65
N VAL A 572 -10.57 -12.35 -0.41
CA VAL A 572 -11.60 -12.17 -1.44
C VAL A 572 -11.43 -10.80 -2.13
N SER A 573 -11.09 -9.74 -1.37
CA SER A 573 -10.78 -8.42 -1.93
C SER A 573 -9.48 -8.42 -2.73
N ALA A 574 -8.43 -9.13 -2.30
CA ALA A 574 -7.21 -9.26 -3.10
C ALA A 574 -7.48 -9.94 -4.45
N CYS A 575 -8.23 -11.04 -4.46
CA CYS A 575 -8.58 -11.77 -5.67
C CYS A 575 -9.44 -10.94 -6.65
N VAL A 576 -10.45 -10.21 -6.16
CA VAL A 576 -11.28 -9.31 -6.99
C VAL A 576 -10.47 -8.13 -7.53
N ASN A 577 -9.66 -7.48 -6.69
CA ASN A 577 -8.84 -6.34 -7.12
C ASN A 577 -7.74 -6.76 -8.11
N LEU A 578 -7.12 -7.93 -7.91
CA LEU A 578 -6.19 -8.54 -8.87
C LEU A 578 -6.89 -8.84 -10.20
N SER A 579 -8.08 -9.44 -10.16
CA SER A 579 -8.90 -9.71 -11.34
C SER A 579 -9.25 -8.43 -12.10
N GLN A 580 -9.64 -7.35 -11.41
CA GLN A 580 -9.92 -6.04 -12.00
C GLN A 580 -8.65 -5.36 -12.58
N CYS A 581 -7.49 -5.51 -11.93
CA CYS A 581 -6.22 -5.03 -12.45
C CYS A 581 -5.78 -5.81 -13.72
N LEU A 582 -5.93 -7.14 -13.72
CA LEU A 582 -5.66 -7.97 -14.90
C LEU A 582 -6.61 -7.65 -16.05
N LYS A 583 -7.91 -7.42 -15.77
CA LYS A 583 -8.91 -6.98 -16.74
C LYS A 583 -8.53 -5.64 -17.40
N SER A 584 -8.10 -4.65 -16.61
CA SER A 584 -7.64 -3.35 -17.15
C SER A 584 -6.30 -3.45 -17.89
N GLN A 585 -5.45 -4.41 -17.54
CA GLN A 585 -4.28 -4.83 -18.34
C GLN A 585 -4.63 -5.73 -19.53
N GLY A 586 -5.91 -5.92 -19.88
CA GLY A 586 -6.31 -6.69 -21.06
C GLY A 586 -6.07 -8.21 -20.96
N GLU A 587 -5.92 -8.75 -19.76
CA GLU A 587 -5.74 -10.19 -19.47
C GLU A 587 -7.03 -10.83 -18.88
N PRO A 588 -8.15 -10.90 -19.62
CA PRO A 588 -9.41 -11.39 -19.08
C PRO A 588 -9.35 -12.87 -18.70
N MET A 589 -8.58 -13.69 -19.42
CA MET A 589 -8.46 -15.12 -19.12
C MET A 589 -7.65 -15.40 -17.84
N GLU A 590 -6.72 -14.53 -17.48
CA GLU A 590 -6.04 -14.56 -16.18
C GLU A 590 -6.98 -14.01 -15.10
N ALA A 591 -7.70 -12.91 -15.38
CA ALA A 591 -8.64 -12.29 -14.46
C ALA A 591 -9.77 -13.24 -14.03
N ILE A 592 -10.30 -14.07 -14.94
CA ILE A 592 -11.32 -15.09 -14.62
C ILE A 592 -10.83 -16.05 -13.53
N LYS A 593 -9.56 -16.50 -13.59
CA LYS A 593 -8.99 -17.43 -12.59
C LYS A 593 -9.10 -16.88 -11.17
N TYR A 594 -8.87 -15.57 -10.99
CA TYR A 594 -8.93 -14.91 -9.69
C TYR A 594 -10.36 -14.51 -9.29
N ALA A 595 -11.25 -14.21 -10.24
CA ALA A 595 -12.69 -14.03 -9.95
C ALA A 595 -13.33 -15.36 -9.49
N ASP A 596 -13.04 -16.47 -10.18
CA ASP A 596 -13.45 -17.82 -9.78
C ASP A 596 -12.81 -18.24 -8.44
N MET A 597 -11.61 -17.75 -8.12
CA MET A 597 -10.97 -17.99 -6.82
C MET A 597 -11.71 -17.25 -5.70
N ALA A 598 -12.07 -15.98 -5.91
CA ALA A 598 -12.91 -15.23 -4.99
C ALA A 598 -14.27 -15.91 -4.75
N LEU A 599 -14.94 -16.36 -5.83
CA LEU A 599 -16.24 -17.04 -5.76
C LEU A 599 -16.18 -18.45 -5.15
N LYS A 600 -15.01 -19.11 -5.10
CA LYS A 600 -14.82 -20.35 -4.34
C LYS A 600 -14.72 -20.12 -2.83
N THR A 601 -14.23 -18.94 -2.43
CA THR A 601 -14.11 -18.55 -1.01
C THR A 601 -15.41 -17.93 -0.49
N ASP A 602 -16.05 -17.07 -1.28
CA ASP A 602 -17.39 -16.53 -1.01
C ASP A 602 -18.23 -16.48 -2.30
N PRO A 603 -19.10 -17.48 -2.53
CA PRO A 603 -20.01 -17.51 -3.69
C PRO A 603 -21.04 -16.37 -3.70
N SER A 604 -21.24 -15.66 -2.58
CA SER A 604 -22.20 -14.57 -2.43
C SER A 604 -21.60 -13.17 -2.61
N PHE A 605 -20.28 -13.07 -2.80
CA PHE A 605 -19.58 -11.79 -2.91
C PHE A 605 -19.95 -11.05 -4.21
N THR A 606 -20.97 -10.19 -4.15
CA THR A 606 -21.55 -9.48 -5.32
C THR A 606 -20.50 -8.86 -6.27
N PRO A 607 -19.42 -8.20 -5.81
CA PRO A 607 -18.40 -7.67 -6.71
C PRO A 607 -17.67 -8.75 -7.52
N ALA A 608 -17.45 -9.95 -6.98
CA ALA A 608 -16.84 -11.05 -7.71
C ALA A 608 -17.82 -11.65 -8.74
N VAL A 609 -19.12 -11.75 -8.40
CA VAL A 609 -20.16 -12.21 -9.33
C VAL A 609 -20.24 -11.26 -10.54
N GLN A 610 -20.41 -9.95 -10.28
CA GLN A 610 -20.49 -8.92 -11.32
C GLN A 610 -19.21 -8.84 -12.17
N LEU A 611 -18.03 -8.99 -11.54
CA LEU A 611 -16.77 -9.02 -12.25
C LEU A 611 -16.66 -10.25 -13.16
N ARG A 612 -17.00 -11.45 -12.67
CA ARG A 612 -16.97 -12.70 -13.45
C ARG A 612 -17.95 -12.66 -14.62
N GLU A 613 -19.17 -12.16 -14.43
CA GLU A 613 -20.14 -11.93 -15.52
C GLU A 613 -19.55 -10.97 -16.58
N SER A 614 -18.94 -9.87 -16.15
CA SER A 614 -18.29 -8.92 -17.07
C SER A 614 -17.08 -9.48 -17.82
N LEU A 615 -16.43 -10.51 -17.27
CA LEU A 615 -15.27 -11.17 -17.85
C LEU A 615 -15.64 -12.31 -18.81
N GLU A 616 -16.78 -12.98 -18.62
CA GLU A 616 -17.27 -13.97 -19.59
C GLU A 616 -17.56 -13.30 -20.96
N MET A 617 -18.07 -12.05 -20.96
CA MET A 617 -18.17 -11.23 -22.19
C MET A 617 -16.81 -10.95 -22.86
N CYS A 618 -15.71 -10.92 -22.10
CA CYS A 618 -14.36 -10.73 -22.65
C CYS A 618 -13.78 -12.03 -23.26
N ARG A 619 -14.40 -13.19 -23.01
CA ARG A 619 -13.99 -14.50 -23.55
C ARG A 619 -14.48 -14.72 -24.98
N GLN A 620 -15.60 -14.10 -25.36
CA GLN A 620 -16.14 -14.10 -26.71
C GLN A 620 -16.36 -12.65 -27.17
N PRO A 621 -15.28 -11.89 -27.44
CA PRO A 621 -15.40 -10.48 -27.80
C PRO A 621 -16.08 -10.31 -29.14
N THR A 622 -17.12 -9.46 -29.18
CA THR A 622 -17.91 -9.19 -30.40
C THR A 622 -16.99 -8.68 -31.50
N LYS A 623 -16.95 -9.41 -32.62
CA LYS A 623 -16.13 -9.08 -33.78
C LYS A 623 -16.83 -8.02 -34.62
N VAL A 624 -16.19 -6.86 -34.76
CA VAL A 624 -16.79 -5.68 -35.39
C VAL A 624 -16.04 -5.21 -36.63
N ALA A 625 -16.74 -4.49 -37.50
CA ALA A 625 -16.16 -3.69 -38.56
C ALA A 625 -16.47 -2.20 -38.37
N ILE A 626 -15.56 -1.32 -38.78
CA ILE A 626 -15.78 0.13 -38.83
C ILE A 626 -15.86 0.56 -40.31
N LEU A 627 -17.00 1.12 -40.70
CA LEU A 627 -17.37 1.47 -42.07
C LEU A 627 -17.52 3.00 -42.17
N GLY A 628 -16.70 3.62 -43.01
CA GLY A 628 -16.60 5.06 -43.15
C GLY A 628 -15.51 5.65 -42.28
N ALA A 629 -14.56 6.34 -42.89
CA ALA A 629 -13.43 6.97 -42.21
C ALA A 629 -13.76 8.41 -41.72
N GLY A 630 -14.99 8.62 -41.25
CA GLY A 630 -15.45 9.90 -40.71
C GLY A 630 -14.77 10.29 -39.39
N SER A 631 -15.14 11.46 -38.87
CA SER A 631 -14.51 12.01 -37.66
C SER A 631 -14.88 11.25 -36.39
N TRP A 632 -16.03 10.57 -36.34
CA TRP A 632 -16.47 9.79 -35.20
C TRP A 632 -15.72 8.44 -35.17
N ALA A 633 -15.65 7.78 -36.33
CA ALA A 633 -14.85 6.58 -36.54
C ALA A 633 -13.37 6.80 -36.19
N ARG A 634 -12.74 7.85 -36.77
CA ARG A 634 -11.30 8.12 -36.59
C ARG A 634 -10.93 8.60 -35.18
N ARG A 635 -11.77 9.37 -34.48
CA ARG A 635 -11.42 9.92 -33.15
C ARG A 635 -11.90 9.06 -31.99
N GLU A 636 -13.16 8.67 -32.00
CA GLU A 636 -13.84 8.05 -30.85
C GLU A 636 -13.83 6.52 -30.99
N VAL A 637 -14.48 5.98 -32.04
CA VAL A 637 -14.74 4.54 -32.17
C VAL A 637 -13.45 3.73 -32.32
N ALA A 638 -12.54 4.14 -33.21
CA ALA A 638 -11.27 3.46 -33.42
C ALA A 638 -10.38 3.49 -32.17
N SER A 639 -10.53 4.52 -31.30
CA SER A 639 -9.81 4.58 -30.03
C SER A 639 -10.43 3.61 -29.01
N LEU A 640 -11.73 3.72 -28.73
CA LEU A 640 -12.41 2.93 -27.69
C LEU A 640 -12.43 1.42 -28.00
N PHE A 641 -12.67 1.03 -29.26
CA PHE A 641 -12.75 -0.38 -29.65
C PHE A 641 -11.38 -1.03 -29.88
N SER A 642 -10.32 -0.23 -29.92
CA SER A 642 -8.94 -0.72 -29.81
C SER A 642 -8.59 -1.10 -28.38
N THR A 643 -9.30 -0.58 -27.37
CA THR A 643 -8.95 -0.70 -25.96
C THR A 643 -9.91 -1.57 -25.13
N ASP A 644 -11.18 -1.71 -25.51
CA ASP A 644 -12.12 -2.55 -24.74
C ASP A 644 -11.98 -4.05 -25.05
N PRO A 645 -11.69 -4.92 -24.06
CA PRO A 645 -11.46 -6.35 -24.28
C PRO A 645 -12.71 -7.14 -24.68
N ARG A 646 -13.92 -6.55 -24.67
CA ARG A 646 -15.18 -7.16 -25.12
C ARG A 646 -15.44 -6.95 -26.62
N VAL A 647 -14.62 -6.15 -27.30
CA VAL A 647 -14.77 -5.82 -28.72
C VAL A 647 -13.50 -6.24 -29.49
N ARG A 648 -13.67 -6.67 -30.74
CA ARG A 648 -12.54 -7.00 -31.63
C ARG A 648 -12.75 -6.44 -33.02
N ILE A 649 -12.03 -5.37 -33.38
CA ILE A 649 -12.06 -4.85 -34.74
C ILE A 649 -11.43 -5.89 -35.68
N ARG A 650 -12.23 -6.47 -36.58
CA ARG A 650 -11.82 -7.48 -37.57
C ARG A 650 -11.77 -6.95 -39.00
N ALA A 651 -12.47 -5.85 -39.29
CA ALA A 651 -12.34 -5.15 -40.56
C ALA A 651 -12.46 -3.63 -40.41
N VAL A 652 -11.86 -2.91 -41.36
CA VAL A 652 -12.18 -1.50 -41.64
C VAL A 652 -12.52 -1.36 -43.12
N PHE A 653 -13.45 -0.47 -43.43
CA PHE A 653 -13.96 -0.27 -44.77
C PHE A 653 -14.25 1.20 -45.08
N ASP A 654 -13.83 1.65 -46.25
CA ASP A 654 -14.34 2.86 -46.90
C ASP A 654 -14.50 2.61 -48.41
N PHE A 655 -15.22 3.47 -49.13
CA PHE A 655 -15.22 3.43 -50.58
C PHE A 655 -13.86 3.87 -51.16
N GLY A 656 -13.09 4.70 -50.43
CA GLY A 656 -11.69 5.03 -50.76
C GLY A 656 -10.66 4.07 -50.14
N GLN A 657 -9.68 3.62 -50.92
CA GLN A 657 -8.56 2.80 -50.42
C GLN A 657 -7.72 3.58 -49.39
N GLU A 658 -7.34 4.83 -49.70
CA GLU A 658 -6.54 5.71 -48.83
C GLU A 658 -7.26 5.99 -47.49
N ASP A 659 -8.58 6.21 -47.53
CA ASP A 659 -9.39 6.41 -46.34
C ASP A 659 -9.50 5.14 -45.48
N SER A 660 -9.61 3.97 -46.12
CA SER A 660 -9.61 2.65 -45.47
C SER A 660 -8.27 2.35 -44.77
N GLU A 661 -7.15 2.65 -45.43
CA GLU A 661 -5.79 2.50 -44.87
C GLU A 661 -5.57 3.48 -43.71
N THR A 662 -5.98 4.73 -43.85
CA THR A 662 -5.90 5.76 -42.79
C THR A 662 -6.70 5.34 -41.55
N LEU A 663 -7.87 4.71 -41.72
CA LEU A 663 -8.67 4.17 -40.62
C LEU A 663 -7.99 2.95 -39.97
N ALA A 664 -7.39 2.07 -40.77
CA ALA A 664 -6.61 0.92 -40.28
C ALA A 664 -5.42 1.37 -39.43
N ASP A 665 -4.68 2.39 -39.87
CA ASP A 665 -3.52 2.91 -39.15
C ASP A 665 -3.91 3.60 -37.84
N ARG A 666 -5.06 4.29 -37.77
CA ARG A 666 -5.53 4.84 -36.50
C ARG A 666 -5.91 3.75 -35.49
N VAL A 667 -6.50 2.63 -35.95
CA VAL A 667 -6.73 1.45 -35.10
C VAL A 667 -5.40 0.87 -34.59
N ARG A 668 -4.44 0.58 -35.50
CA ARG A 668 -3.10 0.08 -35.13
C ARG A 668 -2.39 0.99 -34.13
N THR A 669 -2.51 2.31 -34.32
CA THR A 669 -1.94 3.33 -33.44
C THR A 669 -2.58 3.29 -32.05
N ALA A 670 -3.91 3.29 -31.94
CA ALA A 670 -4.61 3.29 -30.65
C ALA A 670 -4.33 2.02 -29.81
N VAL A 671 -4.27 0.84 -30.45
CA VAL A 671 -3.86 -0.40 -29.78
C VAL A 671 -2.39 -0.29 -29.31
N GLY A 672 -1.49 0.22 -30.16
CA GLY A 672 -0.07 0.39 -29.83
C GLY A 672 0.22 1.44 -28.75
N GLU A 673 -0.60 2.49 -28.67
CA GLU A 673 -0.58 3.52 -27.63
C GLU A 673 -0.98 2.96 -26.26
N THR A 674 -1.84 1.93 -26.22
CA THR A 674 -2.44 1.40 -24.98
C THR A 674 -1.77 0.13 -24.46
N PHE A 675 -1.45 -0.84 -25.33
CA PHE A 675 -0.92 -2.16 -24.93
C PHE A 675 0.55 -2.40 -25.30
N GLY A 676 1.21 -1.41 -25.91
CA GLY A 676 2.58 -1.53 -26.39
C GLY A 676 2.72 -2.29 -27.71
N LYS A 677 3.88 -2.11 -28.37
CA LYS A 677 4.08 -2.49 -29.78
C LYS A 677 4.00 -4.00 -30.07
N GLU A 678 4.51 -4.84 -29.17
CA GLU A 678 4.50 -6.29 -29.39
C GLU A 678 3.08 -6.83 -29.30
N ARG A 679 2.38 -6.56 -28.20
CA ARG A 679 1.02 -7.03 -27.94
C ARG A 679 -0.02 -6.44 -28.90
N ALA A 680 0.22 -5.23 -29.40
CA ALA A 680 -0.61 -4.63 -30.44
C ALA A 680 -0.64 -5.44 -31.74
N LYS A 681 0.42 -6.18 -32.06
CA LYS A 681 0.50 -7.05 -33.24
C LYS A 681 -0.59 -8.13 -33.21
N ASP A 682 -0.71 -8.84 -32.09
CA ASP A 682 -1.66 -9.94 -31.91
C ASP A 682 -3.09 -9.41 -31.83
N LEU A 683 -3.27 -8.26 -31.16
CA LEU A 683 -4.57 -7.62 -30.98
C LEU A 683 -5.18 -7.09 -32.30
N VAL A 684 -4.37 -6.80 -33.32
CA VAL A 684 -4.80 -6.43 -34.68
C VAL A 684 -4.53 -7.51 -35.74
N GLU A 685 -4.13 -8.72 -35.33
CA GLU A 685 -3.79 -9.78 -36.29
C GLU A 685 -5.02 -10.17 -37.12
N GLY A 686 -4.86 -10.23 -38.44
CA GLY A 686 -5.95 -10.51 -39.37
C GLY A 686 -6.95 -9.35 -39.57
N LEU A 687 -6.65 -8.12 -39.11
CA LEU A 687 -7.44 -6.92 -39.41
C LEU A 687 -7.54 -6.70 -40.92
N GLN A 688 -8.73 -6.90 -41.49
CA GLN A 688 -8.96 -6.75 -42.93
C GLN A 688 -9.17 -5.28 -43.30
N VAL A 689 -8.32 -4.76 -44.17
CA VAL A 689 -8.55 -3.47 -44.85
C VAL A 689 -9.31 -3.78 -46.14
N LEU A 690 -10.52 -3.26 -46.28
CA LEU A 690 -11.43 -3.53 -47.40
C LEU A 690 -11.83 -2.21 -48.05
N SER A 691 -11.95 -2.17 -49.39
CA SER A 691 -12.43 -0.96 -50.06
C SER A 691 -13.28 -1.23 -51.28
N GLY A 692 -14.09 -0.23 -51.64
CA GLY A 692 -14.97 -0.25 -52.81
C GLY A 692 -16.02 -1.37 -52.81
N GLU A 693 -16.73 -1.53 -53.93
CA GLU A 693 -17.88 -2.43 -54.01
C GLU A 693 -17.52 -3.92 -53.80
N ALA A 694 -16.32 -4.35 -54.24
CA ALA A 694 -15.82 -5.71 -53.98
C ALA A 694 -15.45 -5.94 -52.50
N GLY A 695 -14.84 -4.95 -51.84
CA GLY A 695 -14.56 -4.99 -50.41
C GLY A 695 -15.82 -4.99 -49.57
N LEU A 696 -16.85 -4.24 -49.99
CA LEU A 696 -18.16 -4.22 -49.34
C LEU A 696 -18.86 -5.58 -49.42
N ASN A 697 -18.92 -6.22 -50.59
CA ASN A 697 -19.51 -7.55 -50.72
C ASN A 697 -18.77 -8.60 -49.88
N LYS A 698 -17.43 -8.58 -49.89
CA LYS A 698 -16.61 -9.42 -49.00
C LYS A 698 -16.90 -9.18 -47.51
N LEU A 699 -17.18 -7.94 -47.10
CA LEU A 699 -17.56 -7.61 -45.71
C LEU A 699 -18.94 -8.16 -45.34
N LEU A 700 -19.93 -8.02 -46.22
CA LEU A 700 -21.29 -8.53 -46.03
C LEU A 700 -21.29 -10.07 -45.90
N GLU A 701 -20.52 -10.76 -46.74
CA GLU A 701 -20.35 -12.22 -46.71
C GLU A 701 -19.54 -12.73 -45.51
N ASN A 702 -18.70 -11.89 -44.89
CA ASN A 702 -17.80 -12.30 -43.81
C ASN A 702 -18.59 -12.64 -42.53
N LYS A 703 -18.84 -13.93 -42.29
CA LYS A 703 -19.51 -14.46 -41.09
C LYS A 703 -18.73 -14.24 -39.79
N GLU A 704 -17.46 -13.85 -39.85
CA GLU A 704 -16.72 -13.44 -38.65
C GLU A 704 -17.03 -12.02 -38.20
N VAL A 705 -17.67 -11.17 -39.00
CA VAL A 705 -18.11 -9.85 -38.54
C VAL A 705 -19.55 -9.95 -38.06
N GLU A 706 -19.78 -9.65 -36.79
CA GLU A 706 -21.08 -9.69 -36.13
C GLU A 706 -21.77 -8.32 -36.20
N ALA A 707 -21.04 -7.24 -35.90
CA ALA A 707 -21.56 -5.88 -35.91
C ALA A 707 -20.75 -4.91 -36.79
N CYS A 708 -21.42 -3.90 -37.33
CA CYS A 708 -20.85 -2.86 -38.19
C CYS A 708 -21.12 -1.48 -37.59
N VAL A 709 -20.08 -0.68 -37.34
CA VAL A 709 -20.22 0.74 -37.03
C VAL A 709 -20.16 1.53 -38.32
N VAL A 710 -21.10 2.46 -38.53
CA VAL A 710 -21.26 3.22 -39.77
C VAL A 710 -21.14 4.72 -39.50
N ASP A 711 -20.07 5.33 -40.03
CA ASP A 711 -19.77 6.77 -39.96
C ASP A 711 -19.65 7.36 -41.38
N PHE A 712 -20.71 7.21 -42.17
CA PHE A 712 -20.89 7.85 -43.47
C PHE A 712 -21.95 8.96 -43.40
N PRO A 713 -21.96 9.93 -44.36
CA PRO A 713 -23.04 10.89 -44.51
C PRO A 713 -24.42 10.21 -44.58
N ALA A 714 -25.44 10.82 -44.00
CA ALA A 714 -26.79 10.25 -43.81
C ALA A 714 -27.33 9.55 -45.07
N THR A 715 -27.32 10.23 -46.22
CA THR A 715 -27.82 9.73 -47.52
C THR A 715 -27.04 8.54 -48.10
N LEU A 716 -25.83 8.27 -47.61
CA LEU A 716 -25.04 7.08 -47.94
C LEU A 716 -25.28 5.97 -46.90
N THR A 717 -25.33 6.33 -45.61
CA THR A 717 -25.72 5.44 -44.51
C THR A 717 -27.09 4.79 -44.78
N ALA A 718 -28.09 5.56 -45.19
CA ALA A 718 -29.43 5.12 -45.57
C ALA A 718 -29.44 4.06 -46.68
N ARG A 719 -28.49 4.13 -47.63
CA ARG A 719 -28.34 3.16 -48.73
C ARG A 719 -27.57 1.90 -48.33
N LEU A 720 -26.68 2.03 -47.34
CA LEU A 720 -25.86 0.95 -46.83
C LEU A 720 -26.64 0.03 -45.86
N LEU A 721 -27.49 0.63 -45.02
CA LEU A 721 -28.23 -0.05 -43.95
C LEU A 721 -29.04 -1.28 -44.42
N PRO A 722 -29.84 -1.24 -45.50
CA PRO A 722 -30.56 -2.42 -45.98
C PRO A 722 -29.66 -3.59 -46.38
N ARG A 723 -28.44 -3.33 -46.90
CA ARG A 723 -27.46 -4.37 -47.22
C ARG A 723 -26.93 -5.03 -45.96
N LEU A 724 -26.59 -4.23 -44.95
CA LEU A 724 -26.13 -4.70 -43.64
C LEU A 724 -27.18 -5.59 -42.95
N PHE A 725 -28.44 -5.13 -42.92
CA PHE A 725 -29.56 -5.90 -42.36
C PHE A 725 -29.77 -7.23 -43.12
N GLY A 726 -29.78 -7.19 -44.45
CA GLY A 726 -29.88 -8.38 -45.30
C GLY A 726 -28.75 -9.40 -45.08
N SER A 727 -27.54 -8.92 -44.79
CA SER A 727 -26.38 -9.75 -44.44
C SER A 727 -26.29 -10.18 -42.96
N LYS A 728 -27.36 -9.94 -42.19
CA LYS A 728 -27.48 -10.24 -40.75
C LYS A 728 -26.36 -9.64 -39.89
N LYS A 729 -25.97 -8.38 -40.16
CA LYS A 729 -25.04 -7.62 -39.30
C LYS A 729 -25.81 -6.74 -38.34
N HIS A 730 -25.48 -6.80 -37.05
CA HIS A 730 -25.89 -5.75 -36.11
C HIS A 730 -25.28 -4.42 -36.55
N VAL A 731 -25.97 -3.29 -36.33
CA VAL A 731 -25.50 -1.99 -36.85
C VAL A 731 -25.51 -0.92 -35.77
N LEU A 732 -24.40 -0.20 -35.66
CA LEU A 732 -24.27 1.03 -34.88
C LEU A 732 -24.11 2.21 -35.84
N THR A 733 -24.96 3.22 -35.72
CA THR A 733 -24.95 4.44 -36.56
C THR A 733 -24.95 5.68 -35.68
N ARG A 734 -24.60 6.85 -36.24
CA ARG A 734 -24.82 8.15 -35.60
C ARG A 734 -26.05 8.84 -36.22
N SER A 735 -26.89 9.47 -35.40
CA SER A 735 -27.99 10.34 -35.88
C SER A 735 -27.43 11.60 -36.55
N PRO A 736 -28.04 12.19 -37.60
CA PRO A 736 -29.23 11.71 -38.32
C PRO A 736 -28.90 10.63 -39.35
N VAL A 737 -29.79 9.66 -39.47
CA VAL A 737 -29.71 8.58 -40.47
C VAL A 737 -30.19 9.05 -41.84
N GLU A 738 -31.19 9.95 -41.85
CA GLU A 738 -31.69 10.65 -43.03
C GLU A 738 -32.12 12.07 -42.64
N PHE A 739 -32.21 12.96 -43.64
CA PHE A 739 -32.58 14.36 -43.45
C PHE A 739 -34.08 14.65 -43.64
N SER A 740 -34.84 13.70 -44.20
CA SER A 740 -36.31 13.76 -44.32
C SER A 740 -36.97 12.72 -43.43
N ALA A 741 -38.07 13.10 -42.78
CA ALA A 741 -38.89 12.20 -41.97
C ALA A 741 -39.45 11.03 -42.81
N ASP A 742 -39.84 11.27 -44.06
CA ASP A 742 -40.32 10.23 -44.98
C ASP A 742 -39.20 9.25 -45.35
N ALA A 743 -38.00 9.79 -45.61
CA ALA A 743 -36.82 8.97 -45.96
C ALA A 743 -36.34 8.14 -44.76
N ALA A 744 -36.30 8.73 -43.56
CA ALA A 744 -36.01 8.01 -42.32
C ALA A 744 -37.07 6.92 -42.04
N THR A 745 -38.35 7.22 -42.28
CA THR A 745 -39.45 6.25 -42.16
C THR A 745 -39.31 5.11 -43.17
N ALA A 746 -38.83 5.37 -44.39
CA ALA A 746 -38.52 4.34 -45.37
C ALA A 746 -37.37 3.43 -44.89
N VAL A 747 -36.29 3.97 -44.32
CA VAL A 747 -35.19 3.16 -43.74
C VAL A 747 -35.69 2.32 -42.54
N LEU A 748 -36.53 2.89 -41.67
CA LEU A 748 -37.18 2.14 -40.59
C LEU A 748 -38.06 0.99 -41.11
N ASN A 749 -38.82 1.22 -42.19
CA ASN A 749 -39.62 0.17 -42.83
C ASN A 749 -38.75 -0.94 -43.46
N LEU A 750 -37.57 -0.60 -43.98
CA LEU A 750 -36.59 -1.58 -44.48
C LEU A 750 -35.90 -2.37 -43.34
N TYR A 751 -35.80 -1.79 -42.13
CA TYR A 751 -35.29 -2.48 -40.94
C TYR A 751 -36.31 -3.43 -40.31
N ARG A 752 -37.61 -3.08 -40.29
CA ARG A 752 -38.68 -3.84 -39.61
C ARG A 752 -38.66 -5.36 -39.84
N PRO A 753 -38.45 -5.90 -41.06
CA PRO A 753 -38.36 -7.34 -41.29
C PRO A 753 -37.20 -8.01 -40.54
N HIS A 754 -36.09 -7.30 -40.35
CA HIS A 754 -34.85 -7.82 -39.77
C HIS A 754 -34.76 -7.63 -38.25
N ALA A 755 -35.60 -6.78 -37.65
CA ALA A 755 -35.55 -6.37 -36.23
C ALA A 755 -35.76 -7.49 -35.18
N HIS A 756 -35.91 -8.75 -35.62
CA HIS A 756 -35.99 -9.95 -34.77
C HIS A 756 -34.70 -10.79 -34.76
N GLU A 757 -33.77 -10.54 -35.69
CA GLU A 757 -32.43 -11.16 -35.74
C GLU A 757 -31.31 -10.12 -35.65
N VAL A 758 -31.53 -8.96 -36.25
CA VAL A 758 -30.58 -7.86 -36.33
C VAL A 758 -30.99 -6.77 -35.35
N VAL A 759 -30.04 -6.29 -34.55
CA VAL A 759 -30.22 -5.06 -33.77
C VAL A 759 -29.53 -3.92 -34.48
N TRP A 760 -30.29 -2.88 -34.79
CA TRP A 760 -29.79 -1.58 -35.24
C TRP A 760 -29.96 -0.55 -34.11
N HIS A 761 -28.86 0.11 -33.73
CA HIS A 761 -28.87 1.21 -32.79
C HIS A 761 -28.39 2.50 -33.46
N VAL A 762 -29.16 3.57 -33.26
CA VAL A 762 -28.78 4.93 -33.65
C VAL A 762 -28.29 5.64 -32.39
N LEU A 763 -26.98 5.91 -32.33
CA LEU A 763 -26.40 6.75 -31.31
C LEU A 763 -26.72 8.21 -31.62
N GLU A 764 -27.54 8.78 -30.75
CA GLU A 764 -27.67 10.21 -30.64
C GLU A 764 -26.47 10.74 -29.87
N SER A 765 -25.61 11.52 -30.53
CA SER A 765 -24.42 12.10 -29.90
C SER A 765 -24.76 13.33 -29.03
N TRP A 766 -25.96 13.33 -28.46
CA TRP A 766 -26.61 14.41 -27.71
C TRP A 766 -27.63 13.82 -26.71
N ARG A 767 -27.29 12.69 -26.06
CA ARG A 767 -28.00 12.23 -24.85
C ARG A 767 -27.67 13.14 -23.67
N HIS A 768 -28.19 14.35 -23.79
CA HIS A 768 -28.19 15.43 -22.80
C HIS A 768 -29.66 15.83 -22.51
N GLU A 769 -30.60 14.89 -22.70
CA GLU A 769 -32.02 15.08 -22.39
C GLU A 769 -32.18 15.58 -20.95
N ASP A 770 -31.47 14.98 -19.98
CA ASP A 770 -31.43 15.43 -18.58
C ASP A 770 -31.02 16.90 -18.43
N VAL A 771 -30.07 17.38 -19.24
CA VAL A 771 -29.60 18.77 -19.24
C VAL A 771 -30.68 19.70 -19.79
N PHE A 772 -31.30 19.34 -20.91
CA PHE A 772 -32.36 20.14 -21.53
C PHE A 772 -33.69 20.09 -20.76
N VAL A 773 -33.97 19.00 -20.04
CA VAL A 773 -35.09 18.87 -19.12
C VAL A 773 -34.86 19.72 -17.87
N GLU A 774 -33.66 19.71 -17.28
CA GLU A 774 -33.34 20.60 -16.16
C GLU A 774 -33.35 22.08 -16.61
N MET A 775 -32.82 22.41 -17.81
CA MET A 775 -32.99 23.75 -18.42
C MET A 775 -34.46 24.12 -18.56
N CYS A 776 -35.32 23.21 -19.03
CA CYS A 776 -36.75 23.43 -19.16
C CYS A 776 -37.41 23.72 -17.80
N ALA A 777 -36.99 23.00 -16.74
CA ALA A 777 -37.41 23.25 -15.36
C ALA A 777 -36.83 24.56 -14.78
N MET A 778 -35.62 24.98 -15.17
CA MET A 778 -35.02 26.28 -14.82
C MET A 778 -35.78 27.43 -15.50
N VAL A 779 -36.07 27.31 -16.80
CA VAL A 779 -36.91 28.25 -17.56
C VAL A 779 -38.31 28.35 -16.93
N GLY A 780 -38.97 27.23 -16.65
CA GLY A 780 -40.27 27.20 -15.98
C GLY A 780 -40.29 27.86 -14.59
N ARG A 781 -39.17 27.78 -13.84
CA ARG A 781 -38.98 28.54 -12.58
C ARG A 781 -38.85 30.04 -12.81
N LEU A 782 -38.11 30.47 -13.84
CA LEU A 782 -37.85 31.89 -14.12
C LEU A 782 -38.97 32.60 -14.90
N GLY A 783 -39.89 31.88 -15.56
CA GLY A 783 -41.01 32.46 -16.31
C GLY A 783 -40.78 32.54 -17.82
N THR A 784 -41.59 33.34 -18.51
CA THR A 784 -41.63 33.38 -19.98
C THR A 784 -40.26 33.72 -20.58
N PRO A 785 -39.77 32.95 -21.57
CA PRO A 785 -38.58 33.32 -22.34
C PRO A 785 -38.78 34.62 -23.13
N ILE A 786 -37.81 35.54 -23.02
CA ILE A 786 -37.78 36.84 -23.69
C ILE A 786 -36.86 36.81 -24.91
N SER A 787 -35.66 36.25 -24.76
CA SER A 787 -34.66 36.16 -25.82
C SER A 787 -33.71 34.99 -25.58
N LEU A 788 -33.01 34.56 -26.64
CA LEU A 788 -32.05 33.47 -26.55
C LEU A 788 -30.83 33.74 -27.44
N SER A 789 -29.65 33.41 -26.92
CA SER A 789 -28.40 33.43 -27.69
C SER A 789 -27.76 32.05 -27.72
N ALA A 790 -27.26 31.64 -28.88
CA ALA A 790 -26.64 30.34 -29.11
C ALA A 790 -25.29 30.54 -29.81
N HIS A 791 -24.22 30.44 -29.02
CA HIS A 791 -22.83 30.49 -29.47
C HIS A 791 -22.34 29.06 -29.65
N SER A 792 -21.77 28.72 -30.80
CA SER A 792 -21.20 27.38 -31.04
C SER A 792 -19.93 27.48 -31.86
N HIS A 793 -18.82 27.02 -31.27
CA HIS A 793 -17.55 26.94 -31.96
C HIS A 793 -17.56 25.73 -32.90
N VAL A 794 -17.26 25.96 -34.18
CA VAL A 794 -17.18 24.89 -35.18
C VAL A 794 -15.78 24.90 -35.78
N PRO A 795 -14.98 23.82 -35.63
CA PRO A 795 -13.61 23.81 -36.09
C PRO A 795 -13.57 23.87 -37.62
N LEU A 796 -12.88 24.89 -38.14
CA LEU A 796 -12.57 24.95 -39.57
C LEU A 796 -11.58 23.83 -39.94
N PRO A 797 -11.59 23.33 -41.19
CA PRO A 797 -10.59 22.38 -41.64
C PRO A 797 -9.19 22.98 -41.52
N TRP A 798 -8.27 22.25 -40.89
CA TRP A 798 -6.85 22.56 -40.97
C TRP A 798 -6.43 22.46 -42.45
N SER A 799 -6.12 23.59 -43.06
CA SER A 799 -5.78 23.70 -44.49
C SER A 799 -4.36 23.20 -44.78
N ASN A 800 -4.11 21.92 -44.51
CA ASN A 800 -2.85 21.26 -44.81
C ASN A 800 -2.58 21.32 -46.32
N SER A 801 -1.64 22.18 -46.69
CA SER A 801 -1.32 22.59 -48.06
C SER A 801 -0.51 21.55 -48.84
N ARG A 802 -0.96 20.29 -48.84
CA ARG A 802 -0.47 19.24 -49.73
C ARG A 802 -1.30 19.21 -51.01
N LYS A 803 -0.65 19.44 -52.14
CA LYS A 803 -1.26 19.47 -53.47
C LYS A 803 -1.87 18.10 -53.81
N GLY A 804 -3.18 18.03 -54.08
CA GLY A 804 -3.78 16.82 -54.67
C GLY A 804 -5.28 16.63 -54.39
N MET A 805 -5.71 16.75 -53.13
CA MET A 805 -7.10 16.42 -52.77
C MET A 805 -8.13 17.41 -53.36
N ALA A 806 -9.24 16.86 -53.83
CA ALA A 806 -10.32 17.59 -54.48
C ALA A 806 -11.15 18.43 -53.49
N LYS A 807 -11.92 19.40 -54.02
CA LYS A 807 -12.82 20.24 -53.23
C LYS A 807 -13.96 19.43 -52.59
N GLY A 808 -13.78 18.97 -51.36
CA GLY A 808 -14.84 18.40 -50.51
C GLY A 808 -15.84 19.45 -50.02
N SER A 809 -16.54 20.14 -50.93
CA SER A 809 -17.37 21.32 -50.62
C SER A 809 -18.78 20.99 -50.09
N GLY A 810 -18.91 19.98 -49.23
CA GLY A 810 -20.18 19.54 -48.64
C GLY A 810 -20.11 19.31 -47.13
N THR A 811 -19.18 18.47 -46.68
CA THR A 811 -19.11 17.93 -45.31
C THR A 811 -19.22 18.97 -44.19
N ASN A 812 -18.65 20.16 -44.37
CA ASN A 812 -18.65 21.21 -43.34
C ASN A 812 -20.01 21.89 -43.21
N LEU A 813 -20.73 22.07 -44.33
CA LEU A 813 -22.09 22.61 -44.34
C LEU A 813 -23.06 21.57 -43.78
N ASP A 814 -22.87 20.29 -44.11
CA ASP A 814 -23.69 19.20 -43.58
C ASP A 814 -23.49 19.06 -42.06
N GLN A 815 -22.25 19.10 -41.56
CA GLN A 815 -21.97 19.08 -40.11
C GLN A 815 -22.55 20.30 -39.38
N LEU A 816 -22.41 21.50 -39.97
CA LEU A 816 -22.99 22.73 -39.40
C LEU A 816 -24.52 22.65 -39.35
N ALA A 817 -25.17 22.26 -40.46
CA ALA A 817 -26.61 22.10 -40.53
C ALA A 817 -27.11 21.05 -39.52
N VAL A 818 -26.41 19.92 -39.39
CA VAL A 818 -26.72 18.87 -38.40
C VAL A 818 -26.66 19.40 -36.96
N GLN A 819 -25.63 20.17 -36.60
CA GLN A 819 -25.54 20.74 -35.24
C GLN A 819 -26.60 21.82 -35.00
N LEU A 820 -26.88 22.68 -35.97
CA LEU A 820 -27.96 23.67 -35.90
C LEU A 820 -29.33 23.01 -35.74
N THR A 821 -29.66 22.02 -36.58
CA THR A 821 -30.90 21.25 -36.52
C THR A 821 -31.11 20.61 -35.15
N ARG A 822 -30.09 19.93 -34.60
CA ARG A 822 -30.15 19.32 -33.26
C ARG A 822 -30.40 20.36 -32.16
N LEU A 823 -29.66 21.47 -32.19
CA LEU A 823 -29.76 22.51 -31.18
C LEU A 823 -31.12 23.21 -31.23
N LEU A 824 -31.66 23.49 -32.43
CA LEU A 824 -33.01 24.03 -32.60
C LEU A 824 -34.08 23.06 -32.08
N SER A 825 -33.97 21.76 -32.34
CA SER A 825 -34.88 20.75 -31.79
C SER A 825 -34.82 20.67 -30.26
N ALA A 826 -33.62 20.69 -29.66
CA ALA A 826 -33.46 20.70 -28.20
C ALA A 826 -34.03 21.98 -27.56
N LEU A 827 -33.76 23.15 -28.16
CA LEU A 827 -34.32 24.42 -27.70
C LEU A 827 -35.84 24.47 -27.81
N SER A 828 -36.43 23.92 -28.88
CA SER A 828 -37.88 23.81 -29.02
C SER A 828 -38.51 23.05 -27.85
N ILE A 829 -37.82 22.05 -27.28
CA ILE A 829 -38.29 21.31 -26.09
C ILE A 829 -38.19 22.20 -24.84
N CYS A 830 -37.07 22.89 -24.62
CA CYS A 830 -36.91 23.82 -23.48
C CYS A 830 -37.92 25.00 -23.51
N LEU A 831 -38.32 25.42 -24.71
CA LEU A 831 -39.26 26.51 -24.95
C LEU A 831 -40.72 26.04 -25.10
N HIS A 832 -41.04 24.79 -24.72
CA HIS A 832 -42.39 24.20 -24.75
C HIS A 832 -43.08 24.27 -26.13
N GLY A 833 -42.31 24.17 -27.22
CA GLY A 833 -42.81 24.28 -28.60
C GLY A 833 -42.97 25.71 -29.14
N THR A 834 -42.57 26.74 -28.38
CA THR A 834 -42.57 28.12 -28.86
C THR A 834 -41.62 28.29 -30.05
N CYS A 835 -42.09 28.93 -31.12
CA CYS A 835 -41.30 29.05 -32.35
C CYS A 835 -40.12 30.03 -32.21
N VAL A 836 -38.99 29.61 -32.79
CA VAL A 836 -37.72 30.35 -32.82
C VAL A 836 -37.59 31.06 -34.18
N GLU A 837 -37.37 32.37 -34.18
CA GLU A 837 -36.89 33.05 -35.39
C GLU A 837 -35.35 33.11 -35.41
N LEU A 838 -34.74 32.52 -36.43
CA LEU A 838 -33.29 32.57 -36.64
C LEU A 838 -32.83 33.90 -37.23
N ALA A 839 -32.03 34.63 -36.44
CA ALA A 839 -31.19 35.73 -36.87
C ALA A 839 -29.71 35.31 -36.84
N ALA A 840 -29.14 34.98 -38.00
CA ALA A 840 -27.72 34.68 -38.13
C ALA A 840 -26.90 35.96 -38.31
N SER A 841 -25.85 36.15 -37.51
CA SER A 841 -24.94 37.30 -37.63
C SER A 841 -23.48 36.85 -37.57
N GLN A 842 -22.59 37.50 -38.32
CA GLN A 842 -21.17 37.22 -38.24
C GLN A 842 -20.51 38.09 -37.15
N GLY A 843 -19.81 37.43 -36.22
CA GLY A 843 -18.82 38.10 -35.39
C GLY A 843 -17.62 38.55 -36.23
N PRO A 844 -16.83 39.54 -35.76
CA PRO A 844 -15.61 39.95 -36.43
C PRO A 844 -14.58 38.81 -36.42
N LEU A 845 -13.99 38.50 -37.57
CA LEU A 845 -12.87 37.56 -37.66
C LEU A 845 -11.72 38.03 -36.76
N ALA A 846 -11.22 37.13 -35.91
CA ALA A 846 -10.07 37.40 -35.07
C ALA A 846 -8.86 37.76 -35.97
N LYS A 847 -8.28 38.94 -35.75
CA LYS A 847 -7.00 39.29 -36.36
C LYS A 847 -5.91 38.41 -35.74
N GLU A 848 -5.07 37.82 -36.58
CA GLU A 848 -3.83 37.19 -36.11
C GLU A 848 -3.01 38.22 -35.32
N GLY A 849 -2.58 37.86 -34.11
CA GLY A 849 -1.77 38.75 -33.27
C GLY A 849 -0.39 38.96 -33.90
N GLU A 850 0.07 40.22 -33.96
CA GLU A 850 1.38 40.55 -34.54
C GLU A 850 2.53 39.89 -33.75
N GLY A 851 3.01 38.75 -34.25
CA GLY A 851 3.84 37.80 -33.51
C GLY A 851 5.11 37.33 -34.22
N GLY A 852 5.72 38.18 -35.05
CA GLY A 852 7.04 37.94 -35.64
C GLY A 852 7.08 37.98 -37.17
N LYS A 853 8.11 38.64 -37.71
CA LYS A 853 8.33 38.79 -39.17
C LYS A 853 8.90 37.51 -39.77
N GLN A 854 8.24 36.94 -40.78
CA GLN A 854 8.91 36.22 -41.87
C GLN A 854 8.26 36.59 -43.22
N ASN A 855 9.10 36.78 -44.25
CA ASN A 855 8.64 37.22 -45.57
C ASN A 855 8.15 36.03 -46.40
N GLY A 856 6.86 36.00 -46.71
CA GLY A 856 6.23 35.12 -47.69
C GLY A 856 5.08 35.85 -48.39
N PRO A 857 4.64 35.40 -49.59
CA PRO A 857 3.52 36.02 -50.28
C PRO A 857 2.24 35.83 -49.46
N THR A 858 1.52 36.93 -49.22
CA THR A 858 0.25 36.93 -48.47
C THR A 858 -0.76 35.98 -49.12
N PRO A 859 -1.39 35.08 -48.35
CA PRO A 859 -2.48 34.26 -48.88
C PRO A 859 -3.67 35.16 -49.24
N PRO A 860 -4.47 34.80 -50.27
CA PRO A 860 -5.72 35.51 -50.54
C PRO A 860 -6.68 35.33 -49.35
N PRO A 861 -7.54 36.33 -49.06
CA PRO A 861 -8.52 36.22 -47.98
C PRO A 861 -9.45 35.02 -48.20
N PRO A 862 -9.86 34.29 -47.15
CA PRO A 862 -10.65 33.08 -47.28
C PRO A 862 -12.04 33.39 -47.86
N SER A 863 -12.23 33.11 -49.14
CA SER A 863 -13.47 33.36 -49.88
C SER A 863 -14.55 32.30 -49.59
N SER A 864 -14.99 32.25 -48.33
CA SER A 864 -16.09 31.39 -47.86
C SER A 864 -17.09 32.17 -47.03
N VAL A 865 -17.60 33.27 -47.60
CA VAL A 865 -18.82 33.93 -47.11
C VAL A 865 -19.97 32.94 -47.26
N LEU A 866 -20.73 32.71 -46.19
CA LEU A 866 -22.03 32.04 -46.28
C LEU A 866 -22.96 32.91 -47.13
N SER A 867 -23.22 32.48 -48.36
CA SER A 867 -24.13 33.20 -49.25
C SER A 867 -25.55 33.21 -48.66
N LEU A 868 -26.33 34.26 -48.96
CA LEU A 868 -27.74 34.35 -48.55
C LEU A 868 -28.55 33.11 -48.93
N THR A 869 -28.21 32.46 -50.06
CA THR A 869 -28.78 31.18 -50.49
C THR A 869 -28.57 30.01 -49.51
N SER A 870 -27.51 29.99 -48.71
CA SER A 870 -27.31 28.97 -47.66
C SER A 870 -28.23 29.19 -46.46
N ILE A 871 -28.46 30.46 -46.08
CA ILE A 871 -29.43 30.81 -45.03
C ILE A 871 -30.86 30.53 -45.50
N VAL A 872 -31.17 30.82 -46.77
CA VAL A 872 -32.47 30.48 -47.40
C VAL A 872 -32.68 28.96 -47.43
N ARG A 873 -31.65 28.14 -47.71
CA ARG A 873 -31.74 26.68 -47.59
C ARG A 873 -32.13 26.23 -46.17
N LEU A 874 -31.51 26.78 -45.13
CA LEU A 874 -31.87 26.45 -43.75
C LEU A 874 -33.30 26.90 -43.40
N LYS A 875 -33.74 28.10 -43.81
CA LYS A 875 -35.14 28.53 -43.63
C LYS A 875 -36.12 27.62 -44.41
N SER A 876 -35.74 27.06 -45.56
CA SER A 876 -36.60 26.15 -46.34
C SER A 876 -36.82 24.75 -45.74
N ILE A 877 -36.06 24.38 -44.69
CA ILE A 877 -36.23 23.11 -43.97
C ILE A 877 -37.26 23.24 -42.82
N TYR A 878 -37.58 24.46 -42.38
CA TYR A 878 -38.31 24.76 -41.14
C TYR A 878 -39.56 25.64 -41.33
N SER A 879 -40.33 25.40 -42.38
CA SER A 879 -41.65 26.02 -42.59
C SER A 879 -42.56 24.98 -43.28
N PRO A 880 -43.82 24.76 -42.82
CA PRO A 880 -44.75 25.81 -42.42
C PRO A 880 -45.61 25.54 -41.16
N VAL A 881 -45.59 26.49 -40.20
CA VAL A 881 -46.72 26.74 -39.27
C VAL A 881 -46.81 28.25 -39.05
N ASP A 882 -48.02 28.81 -39.07
CA ASP A 882 -48.29 30.25 -38.87
C ASP A 882 -48.88 30.47 -37.47
N VAL A 883 -48.08 30.96 -36.52
CA VAL A 883 -48.47 31.17 -35.11
C VAL A 883 -47.75 32.39 -34.53
N SER A 884 -48.44 33.17 -33.70
CA SER A 884 -47.92 34.38 -33.07
C SER A 884 -47.10 34.09 -31.80
N GLY A 885 -45.79 34.37 -31.83
CA GLY A 885 -44.92 34.37 -30.65
C GLY A 885 -43.50 33.93 -31.00
N PHE A 886 -42.58 34.89 -31.11
CA PHE A 886 -41.20 34.65 -31.54
C PHE A 886 -40.20 34.96 -30.43
N VAL A 887 -39.33 33.99 -30.14
CA VAL A 887 -38.07 34.25 -29.42
C VAL A 887 -36.99 34.53 -30.47
N ASN A 888 -36.38 35.71 -30.42
CA ASN A 888 -35.23 36.06 -31.25
C ASN A 888 -34.04 35.17 -30.88
N VAL A 889 -33.47 34.44 -31.85
CA VAL A 889 -32.27 33.63 -31.66
C VAL A 889 -31.10 34.17 -32.48
N ALA A 890 -30.11 34.69 -31.76
CA ALA A 890 -28.83 35.10 -32.32
C ALA A 890 -27.86 33.90 -32.38
N PHE A 891 -27.43 33.54 -33.59
CA PHE A 891 -26.31 32.62 -33.80
C PHE A 891 -25.03 33.39 -34.15
N VAL A 892 -23.97 33.13 -33.39
CA VAL A 892 -22.62 33.68 -33.62
C VAL A 892 -21.65 32.52 -33.87
N GLN A 893 -20.92 32.60 -34.99
CA GLN A 893 -19.88 31.65 -35.37
C GLN A 893 -18.49 32.27 -35.15
N GLU A 894 -17.62 31.57 -34.43
CA GLU A 894 -16.21 31.96 -34.21
C GLU A 894 -15.26 30.81 -34.58
N SER A 895 -14.07 31.17 -35.08
CA SER A 895 -13.05 30.22 -35.56
C SER A 895 -12.14 29.71 -34.44
N ALA A 896 -12.30 28.44 -34.05
CA ALA A 896 -11.40 27.76 -33.13
C ALA A 896 -10.17 27.18 -33.85
N VAL A 897 -8.97 27.32 -33.25
CA VAL A 897 -7.68 26.88 -33.81
C VAL A 897 -7.39 25.38 -33.56
N ALA A 898 -8.26 24.69 -32.83
CA ALA A 898 -8.17 23.26 -32.58
C ALA A 898 -9.58 22.63 -32.54
N GLY A 899 -9.65 21.30 -32.58
CA GLY A 899 -10.87 20.52 -32.89
C GLY A 899 -11.93 20.42 -31.79
N TRP A 900 -12.21 21.52 -31.07
CA TRP A 900 -13.21 21.64 -30.01
C TRP A 900 -14.55 22.13 -30.58
N THR A 901 -15.67 21.71 -29.98
CA THR A 901 -17.03 22.21 -30.32
C THR A 901 -17.77 22.61 -29.05
N ASP A 902 -17.26 23.62 -28.36
CA ASP A 902 -17.93 24.17 -27.19
C ASP A 902 -19.13 25.02 -27.63
N THR A 903 -20.26 24.84 -26.94
CA THR A 903 -21.54 25.46 -27.26
C THR A 903 -22.11 26.07 -25.99
N LYS A 904 -22.47 27.36 -26.06
CA LYS A 904 -23.08 28.12 -24.97
C LYS A 904 -24.44 28.62 -25.40
N ILE A 905 -25.44 28.32 -24.59
CA ILE A 905 -26.83 28.74 -24.73
C ILE A 905 -27.15 29.62 -23.53
N ASP A 906 -27.65 30.82 -23.77
CA ASP A 906 -28.23 31.67 -22.73
C ASP A 906 -29.68 31.99 -23.08
N ILE A 907 -30.60 31.68 -22.16
CA ILE A 907 -32.03 31.96 -22.27
C ILE A 907 -32.37 33.03 -21.23
N LEU A 908 -32.78 34.20 -21.69
CA LEU A 908 -33.32 35.26 -20.83
C LEU A 908 -34.81 34.99 -20.58
N CYS A 909 -35.21 34.99 -19.32
CA CYS A 909 -36.59 34.86 -18.86
C CYS A 909 -37.01 36.09 -18.04
N GLU A 910 -38.31 36.27 -17.82
CA GLU A 910 -38.90 37.37 -17.03
C GLU A 910 -38.23 37.67 -15.68
N ARG A 911 -37.67 36.65 -15.00
CA ARG A 911 -37.10 36.75 -13.64
C ARG A 911 -35.63 36.30 -13.53
N GLY A 912 -34.91 36.18 -14.64
CA GLY A 912 -33.50 35.77 -14.63
C GLY A 912 -32.97 35.19 -15.94
N VAL A 913 -31.83 34.51 -15.86
CA VAL A 913 -31.18 33.85 -17.01
C VAL A 913 -30.90 32.37 -16.69
N VAL A 914 -31.10 31.51 -17.68
CA VAL A 914 -30.60 30.13 -17.73
C VAL A 914 -29.42 30.06 -18.69
N SER A 915 -28.23 29.75 -18.18
CA SER A 915 -27.03 29.53 -18.99
C SER A 915 -26.66 28.05 -19.00
N ALA A 916 -26.40 27.50 -20.17
CA ALA A 916 -25.91 26.14 -20.38
C ALA A 916 -24.68 26.18 -21.28
N GLN A 917 -23.57 25.59 -20.82
CA GLN A 917 -22.32 25.56 -21.58
C GLN A 917 -21.77 24.12 -21.63
N SER A 918 -21.46 23.65 -22.84
CA SER A 918 -20.77 22.39 -23.05
C SER A 918 -19.26 22.57 -22.93
N SER A 919 -18.59 21.56 -22.38
CA SER A 919 -17.15 21.36 -22.50
C SER A 919 -16.86 19.89 -22.70
N TYR A 920 -16.28 19.54 -23.85
CA TYR A 920 -15.95 18.18 -24.26
C TYR A 920 -17.15 17.20 -24.19
N SER A 921 -17.25 16.38 -23.14
CA SER A 921 -18.33 15.40 -22.90
C SER A 921 -19.27 15.80 -21.74
N SER A 922 -19.18 17.05 -21.29
CA SER A 922 -19.84 17.55 -20.09
C SER A 922 -20.64 18.83 -20.35
N TRP A 923 -21.63 19.07 -19.50
CA TRP A 923 -22.41 20.31 -19.47
C TRP A 923 -22.35 20.94 -18.09
N SER A 924 -22.11 22.25 -18.04
CA SER A 924 -22.37 23.07 -16.85
C SER A 924 -23.65 23.88 -17.05
N LEU A 925 -24.64 23.65 -16.20
CA LEU A 925 -25.82 24.51 -16.07
C LEU A 925 -25.59 25.59 -15.03
N LYS A 926 -26.20 26.77 -15.23
CA LYS A 926 -26.32 27.86 -14.26
C LYS A 926 -27.70 28.53 -14.35
N MET A 927 -28.27 28.87 -13.20
CA MET A 927 -29.48 29.68 -13.09
C MET A 927 -29.15 30.92 -12.26
N SER A 928 -29.45 32.12 -12.77
CA SER A 928 -29.33 33.35 -12.00
C SER A 928 -30.68 34.06 -11.94
N SER A 929 -31.29 34.10 -10.74
CA SER A 929 -32.52 34.86 -10.48
C SER A 929 -32.20 36.33 -10.23
N GLY A 930 -33.09 37.22 -10.71
CA GLY A 930 -32.94 38.66 -10.54
C GLY A 930 -33.96 39.44 -11.38
N ALA A 931 -34.33 40.64 -10.93
CA ALA A 931 -35.18 41.52 -11.72
C ALA A 931 -34.42 41.94 -13.00
N VAL A 932 -35.06 41.78 -14.16
CA VAL A 932 -34.51 42.21 -15.45
C VAL A 932 -34.53 43.74 -15.52
N ALA A 933 -33.46 44.37 -15.04
CA ALA A 933 -33.24 45.79 -15.18
C ALA A 933 -32.77 46.12 -16.61
N ASP A 934 -33.29 47.21 -17.18
CA ASP A 934 -32.94 47.69 -18.52
C ASP A 934 -31.42 47.82 -18.70
N SER A 935 -30.86 46.85 -19.44
CA SER A 935 -29.47 46.81 -19.89
C SER A 935 -29.49 46.71 -21.42
N GLY A 936 -29.64 47.88 -22.04
CA GLY A 936 -30.16 48.00 -23.40
C GLY A 936 -29.28 47.37 -24.49
N PHE A 937 -29.95 46.72 -25.44
CA PHE A 937 -29.45 46.52 -26.80
C PHE A 937 -28.97 47.88 -27.36
N SER A 938 -27.65 48.07 -27.38
CA SER A 938 -27.00 49.30 -27.85
C SER A 938 -25.89 48.92 -28.82
N GLY A 939 -25.95 49.48 -30.02
CA GLY A 939 -25.04 49.13 -31.11
C GLY A 939 -23.75 49.96 -31.12
N ALA A 940 -22.75 49.44 -31.83
CA ALA A 940 -21.70 50.21 -32.49
C ALA A 940 -20.78 51.12 -31.63
N GLY A 941 -20.20 50.57 -30.55
CA GLY A 941 -18.78 50.68 -30.19
C GLY A 941 -18.10 52.03 -29.87
N THR A 942 -17.10 51.99 -28.99
CA THR A 942 -15.79 52.69 -29.14
C THR A 942 -14.79 52.20 -28.07
N HIS A 943 -13.53 52.67 -28.13
CA HIS A 943 -12.40 52.15 -27.35
C HIS A 943 -12.52 52.29 -25.83
N GLY A 944 -12.06 51.26 -25.10
CA GLY A 944 -11.72 51.35 -23.68
C GLY A 944 -11.02 50.07 -23.19
N ALA A 945 -9.70 50.12 -23.02
CA ALA A 945 -8.92 48.99 -22.50
C ALA A 945 -8.54 49.22 -21.02
N PRO A 946 -8.64 48.17 -20.19
CA PRO A 946 -7.65 47.94 -19.14
C PRO A 946 -7.03 46.54 -19.27
N GLY A 947 -5.71 46.45 -19.08
CA GLY A 947 -4.99 45.17 -19.13
C GLY A 947 -5.08 44.40 -17.81
N GLY A 948 -5.35 43.09 -17.88
CA GLY A 948 -5.28 42.16 -16.76
C GLY A 948 -4.86 40.78 -17.25
N SER A 949 -3.64 40.34 -16.92
CA SER A 949 -3.05 39.13 -17.50
C SER A 949 -3.52 37.85 -16.79
N PHE A 950 -4.44 37.10 -17.40
CA PHE A 950 -4.62 35.68 -17.08
C PHE A 950 -3.59 34.83 -17.83
N ARG A 951 -2.90 33.94 -17.09
CA ARG A 951 -1.89 33.01 -17.62
C ARG A 951 -2.48 31.60 -17.72
N GLU A 952 -2.18 30.94 -18.83
CA GLU A 952 -2.11 29.48 -19.03
C GLU A 952 -2.73 28.60 -17.92
N GLU A 953 -4.03 28.28 -18.01
CA GLU A 953 -4.51 27.03 -17.41
C GLU A 953 -4.05 25.84 -18.25
N LYS A 954 -3.30 24.93 -17.64
CA LYS A 954 -2.73 23.76 -18.30
C LYS A 954 -3.60 22.54 -18.04
N ALA A 955 -4.19 22.03 -19.13
CA ALA A 955 -4.59 20.64 -19.34
C ALA A 955 -4.91 19.82 -18.06
N CYS A 956 -6.17 19.82 -17.65
CA CYS A 956 -6.68 18.80 -16.73
C CYS A 956 -6.49 17.41 -17.34
N GLN A 957 -5.55 16.64 -16.80
CA GLN A 957 -5.39 15.23 -17.17
C GLN A 957 -6.59 14.44 -16.64
N ALA A 958 -7.14 13.54 -17.47
CA ALA A 958 -8.20 12.64 -17.03
C ALA A 958 -7.66 11.65 -15.99
N ALA A 959 -8.07 11.82 -14.73
CA ALA A 959 -7.87 10.85 -13.67
C ALA A 959 -9.16 10.01 -13.52
N GLY A 960 -9.09 8.73 -13.87
CA GLY A 960 -10.26 7.85 -13.92
C GLY A 960 -10.76 7.40 -12.55
N ASN A 961 -11.72 8.12 -11.97
CA ASN A 961 -12.52 7.63 -10.84
C ASN A 961 -13.57 6.61 -11.33
N ALA A 962 -13.12 5.43 -11.73
CA ALA A 962 -13.98 4.33 -12.19
C ALA A 962 -14.52 3.47 -11.02
N VAL A 963 -15.17 4.13 -10.04
CA VAL A 963 -15.92 3.48 -8.95
C VAL A 963 -17.23 4.25 -8.73
N ALA A 964 -18.33 3.52 -8.53
CA ALA A 964 -19.68 4.03 -8.26
C ALA A 964 -20.38 4.80 -9.40
N HIS A 965 -20.79 4.08 -10.46
CA HIS A 965 -22.08 4.36 -11.12
C HIS A 965 -22.79 3.16 -11.79
N ASP A 966 -22.10 2.03 -12.01
CA ASP A 966 -22.64 0.86 -12.75
C ASP A 966 -23.79 0.08 -12.08
N ASN A 967 -24.18 0.40 -10.84
CA ASN A 967 -25.19 -0.38 -10.09
C ASN A 967 -26.61 0.24 -10.00
N TRP A 968 -26.89 1.35 -10.69
CA TRP A 968 -28.23 1.98 -10.64
C TRP A 968 -29.20 1.51 -11.74
N LEU A 969 -28.70 1.17 -12.94
CA LEU A 969 -29.55 0.79 -14.09
C LEU A 969 -30.05 -0.67 -14.06
N LEU A 970 -29.37 -1.58 -13.35
CA LEU A 970 -29.76 -3.00 -13.25
C LEU A 970 -30.91 -3.26 -12.26
N ALA A 971 -31.16 -2.36 -11.31
CA ALA A 971 -32.20 -2.53 -10.29
C ALA A 971 -33.61 -2.12 -10.76
N ILE A 972 -33.71 -1.10 -11.63
CA ILE A 972 -35.00 -0.47 -11.98
C ILE A 972 -35.81 -1.34 -12.96
N ASN A 973 -35.16 -2.00 -13.92
CA ASN A 973 -35.85 -2.74 -14.99
C ASN A 973 -36.25 -4.20 -14.69
N ARG A 974 -36.01 -4.71 -13.47
CA ARG A 974 -36.44 -6.07 -13.06
C ARG A 974 -37.70 -6.12 -12.19
N ARG A 975 -38.35 -4.99 -11.89
CA ARG A 975 -39.49 -4.92 -10.94
C ARG A 975 -40.83 -4.40 -11.50
N ARG A 976 -40.98 -4.28 -12.84
CA ARG A 976 -42.23 -3.82 -13.51
C ARG A 976 -42.70 -4.68 -14.69
N LEU A 977 -42.14 -5.88 -14.89
CA LEU A 977 -42.54 -6.82 -15.95
C LEU A 977 -42.59 -8.27 -15.40
N ARG A 978 -43.60 -8.59 -14.58
CA ARG A 978 -43.90 -9.98 -14.21
C ARG A 978 -45.38 -10.32 -13.97
N ASP A 979 -46.20 -9.35 -13.57
CA ASP A 979 -47.63 -9.58 -13.32
C ASP A 979 -48.50 -8.96 -14.42
N ALA A 980 -48.95 -9.79 -15.38
CA ALA A 980 -50.24 -9.68 -16.11
C ALA A 980 -50.28 -10.55 -17.40
N HIS A 981 -50.45 -11.87 -17.30
CA HIS A 981 -50.90 -12.67 -18.47
C HIS A 981 -51.70 -13.96 -18.14
N ALA A 982 -52.77 -13.81 -17.36
CA ALA A 982 -53.95 -14.71 -17.30
C ALA A 982 -55.07 -14.02 -16.49
N GLN A 983 -56.37 -14.13 -16.78
CA GLN A 983 -57.07 -14.45 -18.03
C GLN A 983 -58.55 -13.98 -17.92
N ASN A 984 -59.16 -13.54 -19.04
CA ASN A 984 -60.61 -13.53 -19.35
C ASN A 984 -61.65 -12.94 -18.35
N GLY A 985 -62.46 -11.95 -18.80
CA GLY A 985 -63.72 -11.59 -18.10
C GLY A 985 -64.48 -10.36 -18.64
N THR A 986 -65.62 -10.59 -19.29
CA THR A 986 -66.69 -9.61 -19.65
C THR A 986 -67.27 -8.87 -18.42
N THR A 987 -67.86 -7.66 -18.43
CA THR A 987 -68.54 -6.85 -19.50
C THR A 987 -68.64 -5.35 -19.10
N ALA A 988 -69.16 -4.48 -19.99
CA ALA A 988 -69.40 -3.02 -19.82
C ALA A 988 -70.66 -2.68 -18.96
N PRO A 989 -71.04 -1.39 -18.64
CA PRO A 989 -70.58 -0.08 -19.16
C PRO A 989 -70.38 1.08 -18.12
N SER A 990 -70.36 2.34 -18.62
CA SER A 990 -70.14 3.68 -18.01
C SER A 990 -71.29 4.22 -17.10
N PRO A 991 -71.30 5.46 -16.50
CA PRO A 991 -70.46 6.67 -16.75
C PRO A 991 -70.12 7.67 -15.58
N SER A 992 -69.40 8.75 -15.95
CA SER A 992 -69.40 10.15 -15.39
C SER A 992 -68.66 10.54 -14.07
N PRO A 993 -68.12 11.79 -13.95
CA PRO A 993 -67.29 12.28 -12.82
C PRO A 993 -68.03 13.21 -11.83
N PRO A 994 -67.44 13.57 -10.66
CA PRO A 994 -67.16 15.01 -10.41
C PRO A 994 -66.00 15.41 -9.43
N ALA A 995 -65.52 16.65 -9.61
CA ALA A 995 -65.09 17.66 -8.60
C ALA A 995 -63.81 17.51 -7.71
N GLN A 996 -63.25 18.68 -7.35
CA GLN A 996 -62.14 18.94 -6.41
C GLN A 996 -62.64 19.40 -5.02
N PRO A 997 -61.76 19.49 -4.01
CA PRO A 997 -61.78 20.65 -3.10
C PRO A 997 -60.41 21.23 -2.66
N ALA A 998 -60.35 22.57 -2.71
CA ALA A 998 -59.69 23.61 -1.87
C ALA A 998 -58.43 23.36 -0.97
N PRO A 999 -57.61 24.42 -0.70
CA PRO A 999 -56.31 24.34 0.00
C PRO A 999 -56.29 24.88 1.45
N SER A 1000 -55.13 24.79 2.14
CA SER A 1000 -54.89 25.41 3.46
C SER A 1000 -53.53 26.14 3.59
N THR A 1001 -53.62 27.46 3.86
CA THR A 1001 -52.71 28.36 4.63
C THR A 1001 -51.18 28.25 4.56
N LEU A 1002 -50.53 29.41 4.32
CA LEU A 1002 -49.07 29.61 4.29
C LEU A 1002 -48.42 29.70 5.69
N GLY A 1003 -47.13 29.33 5.75
CA GLY A 1003 -46.14 29.91 6.66
C GLY A 1003 -45.08 30.69 5.85
N ALA A 1004 -44.55 31.80 6.39
CA ALA A 1004 -43.62 32.67 5.67
C ALA A 1004 -42.18 32.12 5.65
N SER A 1005 -41.51 32.26 4.50
CA SER A 1005 -40.08 31.92 4.32
C SER A 1005 -39.21 33.18 4.26
N PRO A 1006 -37.93 33.12 4.67
CA PRO A 1006 -36.98 34.24 4.57
C PRO A 1006 -36.65 34.59 3.12
N PRO A 1007 -36.07 35.78 2.85
CA PRO A 1007 -35.74 36.20 1.48
C PRO A 1007 -34.73 35.26 0.81
N GLU A 1008 -35.00 34.94 -0.46
CA GLU A 1008 -34.11 34.14 -1.30
C GLU A 1008 -32.78 34.87 -1.52
N ALA A 1009 -31.67 34.26 -1.10
CA ALA A 1009 -30.36 34.63 -1.60
C ALA A 1009 -30.22 34.19 -3.07
N ASN A 1010 -29.42 34.89 -3.88
CA ASN A 1010 -29.15 34.48 -5.25
C ASN A 1010 -28.53 33.07 -5.27
N VAL A 1011 -29.31 32.07 -5.68
CA VAL A 1011 -28.86 30.68 -5.73
C VAL A 1011 -28.23 30.40 -7.10
N ASP A 1012 -26.91 30.64 -7.20
CA ASP A 1012 -26.08 30.15 -8.31
C ASP A 1012 -26.04 28.60 -8.30
N VAL A 1013 -27.08 27.96 -8.83
CA VAL A 1013 -27.14 26.50 -8.96
C VAL A 1013 -26.24 26.08 -10.13
N SER A 1014 -25.07 25.48 -9.82
CA SER A 1014 -24.20 24.88 -10.83
C SER A 1014 -24.19 23.35 -10.74
N VAL A 1015 -24.49 22.68 -11.86
CA VAL A 1015 -24.52 21.21 -11.96
C VAL A 1015 -23.64 20.76 -13.13
N GLN A 1016 -22.89 19.66 -12.96
CA GLN A 1016 -22.07 19.03 -13.99
C GLN A 1016 -22.55 17.60 -14.29
N TYR A 1017 -22.57 17.24 -15.57
CA TYR A 1017 -22.94 15.90 -16.07
C TYR A 1017 -21.80 15.34 -16.93
N SER A 1018 -21.58 14.01 -16.95
CA SER A 1018 -20.58 13.34 -17.82
C SER A 1018 -20.97 11.87 -18.07
N LEU A 1019 -20.98 11.42 -19.33
CA LEU A 1019 -21.67 10.16 -19.72
C LEU A 1019 -21.04 9.33 -20.87
N HIS A 1020 -19.94 9.75 -21.49
CA HIS A 1020 -19.64 9.35 -22.88
C HIS A 1020 -19.34 7.86 -23.14
N ASP A 1021 -18.48 7.22 -22.34
CA ASP A 1021 -17.93 5.89 -22.69
C ASP A 1021 -18.94 4.74 -22.50
N SER A 1022 -19.84 4.86 -21.53
CA SER A 1022 -20.79 3.80 -21.16
C SER A 1022 -21.80 3.50 -22.29
N ALA A 1023 -22.37 4.54 -22.90
CA ALA A 1023 -23.45 4.39 -23.87
C ALA A 1023 -23.02 3.70 -25.17
N LEU A 1024 -21.81 3.98 -25.66
CA LEU A 1024 -21.31 3.49 -26.95
C LEU A 1024 -20.98 1.98 -26.88
N LEU A 1025 -20.43 1.51 -25.76
CA LEU A 1025 -20.20 0.09 -25.48
C LEU A 1025 -21.50 -0.65 -25.16
N SER A 1026 -22.39 -0.05 -24.35
CA SER A 1026 -23.70 -0.61 -24.01
C SER A 1026 -24.54 -0.88 -25.28
N GLY A 1027 -24.54 0.03 -26.25
CA GLY A 1027 -25.27 -0.14 -27.51
C GLY A 1027 -24.86 -1.37 -28.34
N ILE A 1028 -23.57 -1.73 -28.36
CA ILE A 1028 -23.11 -2.97 -29.03
C ILE A 1028 -23.38 -4.22 -28.19
N LEU A 1029 -23.14 -4.17 -26.88
CA LEU A 1029 -23.35 -5.33 -26.02
C LEU A 1029 -24.84 -5.72 -25.95
N MET A 1030 -25.73 -4.74 -25.85
CA MET A 1030 -27.19 -4.95 -26.00
C MET A 1030 -27.60 -5.42 -27.41
N SER A 1031 -26.78 -5.17 -28.43
CA SER A 1031 -27.04 -5.67 -29.78
C SER A 1031 -26.73 -7.17 -29.89
N ALA A 1032 -25.65 -7.64 -29.25
CA ALA A 1032 -25.26 -9.05 -29.24
C ALA A 1032 -26.11 -9.91 -28.29
N ASP A 1033 -26.42 -9.40 -27.08
CA ASP A 1033 -27.16 -10.13 -26.02
C ASP A 1033 -28.61 -10.47 -26.40
N ARG A 1034 -29.19 -9.73 -27.38
CA ARG A 1034 -30.59 -9.91 -27.82
C ARG A 1034 -30.86 -11.14 -28.69
N ALA A 1035 -29.88 -12.00 -28.95
CA ALA A 1035 -30.07 -13.27 -29.65
C ALA A 1035 -31.05 -14.27 -28.94
N GLY A 1036 -31.56 -13.92 -27.75
CA GLY A 1036 -32.42 -14.77 -26.93
C GLY A 1036 -33.74 -14.16 -26.41
N THR A 1037 -34.31 -13.09 -27.00
CA THR A 1037 -35.74 -12.72 -26.75
C THR A 1037 -36.30 -11.69 -27.73
N SER A 1038 -37.53 -11.91 -28.22
CA SER A 1038 -38.23 -10.98 -29.12
C SER A 1038 -39.41 -10.27 -28.44
N MET A 1039 -39.52 -8.95 -28.63
CA MET A 1039 -40.82 -8.27 -28.77
C MET A 1039 -40.65 -6.90 -29.44
N VAL A 1040 -41.67 -6.49 -30.20
CA VAL A 1040 -41.73 -5.22 -30.94
C VAL A 1040 -42.79 -4.33 -30.30
N PHE A 1041 -42.50 -3.04 -30.11
CA PHE A 1041 -43.50 -2.04 -29.74
C PHE A 1041 -43.35 -0.76 -30.56
N ALA A 1042 -44.50 -0.14 -30.83
CA ALA A 1042 -44.63 1.17 -31.48
C ALA A 1042 -45.18 2.18 -30.48
N TYR A 1043 -44.96 3.47 -30.72
CA TYR A 1043 -45.45 4.55 -29.86
C TYR A 1043 -46.97 4.75 -29.94
N GLY A 1044 -47.57 5.02 -28.79
CA GLY A 1044 -48.94 5.48 -28.58
C GLY A 1044 -49.01 6.19 -27.23
N GLN A 1045 -49.88 7.20 -27.09
CA GLN A 1045 -49.84 8.17 -25.98
C GLN A 1045 -50.73 7.80 -24.76
N ASP A 1046 -50.53 8.61 -23.71
CA ASP A 1046 -51.49 9.02 -22.66
C ASP A 1046 -51.62 8.25 -21.32
N THR A 1047 -50.90 8.81 -20.34
CA THR A 1047 -51.35 9.29 -19.01
C THR A 1047 -52.12 8.39 -18.02
N GLN A 1048 -51.51 8.20 -16.83
CA GLN A 1048 -52.02 8.42 -15.44
C GLN A 1048 -53.41 7.87 -15.01
N ARG A 1049 -53.68 7.48 -13.74
CA ARG A 1049 -52.95 7.66 -12.46
C ARG A 1049 -53.28 6.54 -11.42
N GLU A 1050 -52.81 6.74 -10.18
CA GLU A 1050 -52.62 5.79 -9.07
C GLU A 1050 -53.89 5.31 -8.32
N GLY A 1051 -53.75 4.22 -7.54
CA GLY A 1051 -54.62 3.82 -6.41
C GLY A 1051 -55.32 2.46 -6.55
N THR A 1052 -55.54 1.64 -5.51
CA THR A 1052 -55.06 1.68 -4.10
C THR A 1052 -55.33 0.32 -3.40
N THR A 1053 -54.70 0.08 -2.23
CA THR A 1053 -55.12 -0.86 -1.13
C THR A 1053 -55.25 -2.38 -1.38
N GLY A 1054 -54.87 -3.18 -0.37
CA GLY A 1054 -55.14 -4.63 -0.28
C GLY A 1054 -54.20 -5.31 0.73
N GLY A 1055 -54.72 -5.80 1.87
CA GLY A 1055 -53.89 -6.17 3.02
C GLY A 1055 -53.78 -7.66 3.37
N ALA A 1056 -52.84 -7.91 4.30
CA ALA A 1056 -52.96 -8.78 5.47
C ALA A 1056 -52.41 -10.24 5.49
N GLU A 1057 -51.87 -10.55 6.68
CA GLU A 1057 -51.80 -11.82 7.44
C GLU A 1057 -50.83 -12.99 7.11
N GLY A 1058 -50.01 -13.32 8.12
CA GLY A 1058 -49.96 -14.69 8.69
C GLY A 1058 -48.59 -15.40 8.80
N GLY A 1059 -48.06 -15.65 10.01
CA GLY A 1059 -46.98 -16.65 10.23
C GLY A 1059 -46.01 -16.44 11.42
N ALA A 1060 -46.36 -16.96 12.61
CA ALA A 1060 -45.57 -16.99 13.85
C ALA A 1060 -44.61 -18.22 13.96
N ALA A 1061 -43.64 -18.38 14.88
CA ALA A 1061 -42.85 -17.48 15.77
C ALA A 1061 -41.80 -18.32 16.60
N ALA A 1062 -41.16 -17.69 17.62
CA ALA A 1062 -40.54 -18.27 18.84
C ALA A 1062 -39.11 -18.90 18.74
N ALA A 1063 -38.24 -18.89 19.78
CA ALA A 1063 -38.14 -18.17 21.08
C ALA A 1063 -36.80 -18.56 21.81
N VAL A 1064 -36.31 -18.04 22.98
CA VAL A 1064 -36.29 -16.77 23.76
C VAL A 1064 -35.28 -16.99 24.93
N SER A 1065 -34.41 -16.02 25.30
CA SER A 1065 -33.88 -15.74 26.68
C SER A 1065 -32.59 -14.88 26.70
N ASP A 1066 -32.22 -14.13 27.76
CA ASP A 1066 -32.99 -13.27 28.69
C ASP A 1066 -32.04 -12.31 29.50
N GLY A 1067 -32.58 -11.21 30.09
CA GLY A 1067 -31.91 -10.28 31.05
C GLY A 1067 -30.91 -9.25 30.46
N GLY A 1068 -30.75 -8.00 30.95
CA GLY A 1068 -31.31 -7.28 32.11
C GLY A 1068 -30.44 -7.36 33.38
N VAL A 1069 -30.17 -6.34 34.22
CA VAL A 1069 -30.49 -4.88 34.34
C VAL A 1069 -29.42 -4.26 35.29
N GLY A 1070 -28.97 -2.99 35.30
CA GLY A 1070 -29.24 -1.78 34.50
C GLY A 1070 -29.50 -0.52 35.37
N GLY A 1071 -28.57 0.46 35.48
CA GLY A 1071 -28.79 1.68 36.31
C GLY A 1071 -27.69 2.77 36.25
N ASN A 1072 -28.10 4.04 36.46
CA ASN A 1072 -27.24 5.23 36.57
C ASN A 1072 -27.03 5.64 38.03
N SER A 1073 -25.88 6.23 38.37
CA SER A 1073 -25.75 7.10 39.55
C SER A 1073 -24.70 8.22 39.36
N PHE A 1074 -25.02 9.39 39.89
CA PHE A 1074 -24.12 10.54 40.01
C PHE A 1074 -23.44 10.50 41.38
N GLN A 1075 -22.16 10.87 41.48
CA GLN A 1075 -21.67 11.61 42.65
C GLN A 1075 -20.46 12.46 42.30
N ALA A 1076 -20.42 13.66 42.87
CA ALA A 1076 -19.31 14.59 42.75
C ALA A 1076 -18.81 14.95 44.15
N MET A 1077 -17.50 15.08 44.31
CA MET A 1077 -16.88 15.80 45.42
C MET A 1077 -15.79 16.72 44.90
N THR A 1078 -15.52 17.78 45.66
CA THR A 1078 -14.74 18.94 45.25
C THR A 1078 -13.53 19.17 46.17
N HIS A 1079 -12.74 20.19 45.83
CA HIS A 1079 -11.58 20.73 46.55
C HIS A 1079 -10.25 19.99 46.39
N ALA A 1080 -9.08 20.65 46.49
CA ALA A 1080 -8.70 22.05 46.18
C ALA A 1080 -7.16 22.22 46.35
N GLN A 1081 -6.60 23.33 45.84
CA GLN A 1081 -5.28 23.90 46.19
C GLN A 1081 -4.01 23.10 45.76
N HIS A 1082 -2.85 23.71 45.44
CA HIS A 1082 -2.53 25.02 44.81
C HIS A 1082 -1.04 25.03 44.36
N VAL A 1083 -0.50 26.19 43.94
CA VAL A 1083 0.94 26.49 43.68
C VAL A 1083 1.53 25.84 42.41
N ASN A 1084 1.52 26.54 41.26
CA ASN A 1084 2.62 27.38 40.70
C ASN A 1084 3.84 26.57 40.18
N GLN A 1085 4.49 26.89 39.06
CA GLN A 1085 4.75 28.23 38.49
C GLN A 1085 4.67 28.27 36.95
N THR A 1086 4.44 29.46 36.39
CA THR A 1086 4.65 29.76 34.97
C THR A 1086 5.31 31.15 34.81
N GLN A 1087 6.18 31.28 33.81
CA GLN A 1087 6.84 32.51 33.34
C GLN A 1087 7.87 33.18 34.28
N HIS A 1088 9.09 33.31 33.77
CA HIS A 1088 9.79 34.59 33.79
C HIS A 1088 10.09 35.02 32.34
N ARG A 1089 10.25 36.33 32.12
CA ARG A 1089 10.37 36.97 30.80
C ARG A 1089 11.81 37.43 30.53
N ARG A 1090 12.15 37.58 29.23
CA ARG A 1090 13.23 38.40 28.65
C ARG A 1090 14.67 38.03 29.05
N ALA A 1091 15.36 37.37 28.12
CA ALA A 1091 16.35 38.06 27.27
C ALA A 1091 16.10 37.63 25.83
#